data_AF-A0A1J7C3C4-F1
#
_entry.id   AF-A0A1J7C3C4-F1
#
_cell.length_a   1.000
_cell.length_b   1.000
_cell.length_c   1.000
_cell.angle_alpha   90.00
_cell.angle_beta   90.00
_cell.angle_gamma   90.00
#
_symmetry.space_group_name_H-M   'P 1'
#
loop_
_entity.id
_entity.type
_entity.pdbx_description
1 polymer ?
#
loop_
_entity_poly.entity_id
_entity_poly.type
_entity_poly.pdbx_seq_one_letter_code
_entity_poly.pdbx_strand_id
1 'polypeptide(L)'
;MKTKINIYISLAFLLIVSASCSDNFLEEKKQYNYFDDEFYQSEERVTWYVNNLYYDFFDAYKSPMATLVGSFSTTQATYTEEVGGISNTIADKSLINANYTWENAADASPYYGTPLGDAIKNEPYNRIRDCNSMLENIDTKGANLSQTFRNRVKGQMYYLRAIQYFDLMRTYGGVPIVTTVDNATNDNPATQIPRAKVSEVVAQIVSDLDLAASLLPTANEWGAAEYGRYTKGAALAQKSRVLLTYASPLFNKNWESPERWDAALKAGLEAETQLMAAGQNLYGASASDWAKMFYISDNSFNPEAITVRLLANGTTALNSNNSWEKSIRLASQGGAGGSGVKVPKSMIDLFPMASGKRPTAANNYDPFLFFKDRDPRFYRTFAFSGSYWPYTNSTPTTASQPTVWAYRWSAPAANTYGFSMGNDVPSPAFVRKMSSPTVGNASNFQYSGTDIIDYRFAELLLNIAECYAALGQTNNTIAYLGRIRNRVGIKPADNYGIGTLGTKYEAIEAVLYERRVELAYEGKRFWDIQRWMLYSNDAGTCSKLGVTPLNGTQRVGNYLHYKIGTSPVNTDPLTSSRASISVDPDAANFDAQITALAAFYTANFELRSPPTPMDNIGGQPASINWRQNYYIQGLSQAVLAQNPWLTQTVGWKDANGASGTYDYQE
;
A
#
# COMPACT_ATOMS: atom_id res chain seq x y z
N MET A 1 -86.27 -28.78 -13.29
CA MET A 1 -84.83 -28.86 -13.63
C MET A 1 -84.05 -27.58 -13.26
N LYS A 2 -84.63 -26.38 -13.36
CA LYS A 2 -83.93 -25.10 -13.04
C LYS A 2 -83.61 -24.87 -11.55
N THR A 3 -84.38 -25.41 -10.61
CA THR A 3 -84.14 -25.23 -9.15
C THR A 3 -83.01 -26.06 -8.58
N LYS A 4 -82.70 -27.24 -9.15
CA LYS A 4 -81.59 -28.09 -8.68
C LYS A 4 -80.24 -27.57 -9.18
N ILE A 5 -80.17 -26.98 -10.39
CA ILE A 5 -78.95 -26.38 -10.94
C ILE A 5 -78.47 -25.21 -10.09
N ASN A 6 -79.37 -24.34 -9.60
CA ASN A 6 -78.98 -23.23 -8.75
C ASN A 6 -78.43 -23.68 -7.38
N ILE A 7 -78.91 -24.80 -6.84
CA ILE A 7 -78.37 -25.36 -5.58
C ILE A 7 -76.95 -25.91 -5.82
N TYR A 8 -76.70 -26.61 -6.92
CA TYR A 8 -75.36 -27.12 -7.24
C TYR A 8 -74.38 -26.00 -7.62
N ILE A 9 -74.84 -24.93 -8.28
CA ILE A 9 -74.02 -23.74 -8.56
C ILE A 9 -73.69 -23.00 -7.26
N SER A 10 -74.66 -22.83 -6.35
CA SER A 10 -74.40 -22.19 -5.05
C SER A 10 -73.50 -23.02 -4.14
N LEU A 11 -73.61 -24.35 -4.14
CA LEU A 11 -72.71 -25.24 -3.40
C LEU A 11 -71.30 -25.28 -4.01
N ALA A 12 -71.18 -25.23 -5.34
CA ALA A 12 -69.89 -25.10 -6.02
C ALA A 12 -69.23 -23.72 -5.75
N PHE A 13 -70.02 -22.65 -5.66
CA PHE A 13 -69.52 -21.33 -5.28
C PHE A 13 -69.10 -21.27 -3.81
N LEU A 14 -69.80 -21.95 -2.89
CA LEU A 14 -69.42 -22.03 -1.48
C LEU A 14 -68.14 -22.86 -1.24
N LEU A 15 -67.90 -23.89 -2.06
CA LEU A 15 -66.68 -24.71 -2.03
C LEU A 15 -65.45 -23.99 -2.60
N ILE A 16 -65.63 -23.00 -3.47
CA ILE A 16 -64.52 -22.19 -4.02
C ILE A 16 -64.11 -21.06 -3.06
N VAL A 17 -65.02 -20.55 -2.23
CA VAL A 17 -64.73 -19.46 -1.27
C VAL A 17 -64.04 -19.95 0.02
N SER A 18 -63.99 -21.27 0.26
CA SER A 18 -63.25 -21.86 1.41
C SER A 18 -61.80 -22.26 1.09
N ALA A 19 -61.36 -22.10 -0.15
CA ALA A 19 -59.93 -22.08 -0.49
C ALA A 19 -59.36 -20.67 -0.29
N SER A 20 -59.46 -20.14 0.93
CA SER A 20 -58.61 -19.02 1.33
C SER A 20 -57.18 -19.54 1.25
N CYS A 21 -56.33 -18.90 0.44
CA CYS A 21 -54.89 -19.03 0.62
C CYS A 21 -54.62 -18.75 2.10
N SER A 22 -53.99 -19.69 2.81
CA SER A 22 -53.47 -19.39 4.14
C SER A 22 -52.55 -18.16 4.02
N ASP A 23 -52.70 -17.18 4.90
CA ASP A 23 -51.80 -16.02 4.99
C ASP A 23 -50.32 -16.44 5.14
N ASN A 24 -50.05 -17.71 5.49
CA ASN A 24 -48.73 -18.35 5.42
C ASN A 24 -48.00 -18.16 4.08
N PHE A 25 -48.69 -18.03 2.95
CA PHE A 25 -48.00 -17.78 1.67
C PHE A 25 -47.31 -16.40 1.63
N LEU A 26 -47.83 -15.43 2.39
CA LEU A 26 -47.18 -14.12 2.56
C LEU A 26 -46.14 -14.12 3.68
N GLU A 27 -46.30 -14.95 4.72
CA GLU A 27 -45.26 -15.18 5.74
C GLU A 27 -44.03 -15.93 5.17
N GLU A 28 -44.25 -16.83 4.21
CA GLU A 28 -43.18 -17.61 3.54
C GLU A 28 -42.44 -16.82 2.45
N LYS A 29 -42.93 -15.63 2.07
CA LYS A 29 -42.18 -14.69 1.21
C LYS A 29 -41.10 -13.98 2.04
N LYS A 30 -40.10 -14.73 2.49
CA LYS A 30 -38.86 -14.15 3.02
C LYS A 30 -38.17 -13.37 1.90
N GLN A 31 -37.79 -12.13 2.17
CA GLN A 31 -36.84 -11.44 1.31
C GLN A 31 -35.54 -12.24 1.32
N TYR A 32 -35.11 -12.75 0.16
CA TYR A 32 -33.88 -13.54 0.02
C TYR A 32 -32.60 -12.82 0.52
N ASN A 33 -32.68 -11.51 0.76
CA ASN A 33 -31.57 -10.67 1.25
C ASN A 33 -31.68 -10.31 2.74
N TYR A 34 -32.58 -10.94 3.51
CA TYR A 34 -32.68 -10.72 4.96
C TYR A 34 -32.18 -11.94 5.71
N PHE A 35 -31.20 -11.75 6.59
CA PHE A 35 -30.77 -12.77 7.53
C PHE A 35 -31.79 -12.84 8.68
N ASP A 36 -32.47 -13.97 8.83
CA ASP A 36 -33.23 -14.22 10.05
C ASP A 36 -32.30 -14.49 11.23
N ASP A 37 -32.85 -14.52 12.45
CA ASP A 37 -32.05 -14.67 13.66
C ASP A 37 -31.26 -15.99 13.70
N GLU A 38 -31.70 -17.02 12.96
CA GLU A 38 -31.02 -18.30 12.81
C GLU A 38 -29.65 -18.18 12.12
N PHE A 39 -29.43 -17.11 11.33
CA PHE A 39 -28.13 -16.84 10.73
C PHE A 39 -27.02 -16.72 11.79
N TYR A 40 -27.30 -16.02 12.90
CA TYR A 40 -26.33 -15.79 13.98
C TYR A 40 -26.11 -17.02 14.87
N GLN A 41 -26.91 -18.08 14.70
CA GLN A 41 -26.88 -19.28 15.53
C GLN A 41 -25.97 -20.38 14.98
N SER A 42 -25.30 -20.14 13.85
CA SER A 42 -24.37 -21.09 13.20
C SER A 42 -22.97 -20.47 13.05
N GLU A 43 -21.95 -21.13 13.63
CA GLU A 43 -20.55 -20.69 13.49
C GLU A 43 -20.12 -20.66 12.02
N GLU A 44 -20.60 -21.60 11.20
CA GLU A 44 -20.29 -21.67 9.77
C GLU A 44 -20.84 -20.46 9.01
N ARG A 45 -22.13 -20.13 9.19
CA ARG A 45 -22.77 -18.99 8.52
C ARG A 45 -22.13 -17.66 8.92
N VAL A 46 -21.86 -17.48 10.22
CA VAL A 46 -21.18 -16.28 10.73
C VAL A 46 -19.75 -16.20 10.17
N THR A 47 -19.03 -17.32 10.10
CA THR A 47 -17.67 -17.37 9.54
C THR A 47 -17.68 -16.98 8.06
N TRP A 48 -18.63 -17.46 7.26
CA TRP A 48 -18.75 -17.07 5.85
C TRP A 48 -19.01 -15.58 5.68
N TYR A 49 -19.84 -14.99 6.51
CA TYR A 49 -20.07 -13.55 6.47
C TYR A 49 -18.82 -12.75 6.83
N VAL A 50 -18.10 -13.16 7.88
CA VAL A 50 -16.79 -12.55 8.20
C VAL A 50 -15.85 -12.68 7.00
N ASN A 51 -15.75 -13.85 6.37
CA ASN A 51 -14.90 -14.04 5.18
C ASN A 51 -15.31 -13.13 4.01
N ASN A 52 -16.61 -12.96 3.78
CA ASN A 52 -17.11 -12.04 2.76
C ASN A 52 -16.70 -10.60 3.06
N LEU A 53 -16.72 -10.17 4.33
CA LEU A 53 -16.22 -8.84 4.70
C LEU A 53 -14.72 -8.69 4.43
N TYR A 54 -13.89 -9.71 4.69
CA TYR A 54 -12.48 -9.65 4.29
C TYR A 54 -12.34 -9.54 2.76
N TYR A 55 -13.18 -10.22 1.98
CA TYR A 55 -13.21 -10.06 0.54
C TYR A 55 -13.59 -8.62 0.14
N ASP A 56 -14.69 -8.10 0.70
CA ASP A 56 -15.17 -6.75 0.39
C ASP A 56 -14.13 -5.69 0.73
N PHE A 57 -13.43 -5.81 1.86
CA PHE A 57 -12.40 -4.86 2.23
C PHE A 57 -11.15 -4.93 1.34
N PHE A 58 -10.69 -6.15 0.99
CA PHE A 58 -9.33 -6.37 0.52
C PHE A 58 -9.22 -6.97 -0.88
N ASP A 59 -10.31 -7.30 -1.57
CA ASP A 59 -10.18 -7.96 -2.89
C ASP A 59 -9.28 -7.14 -3.81
N ALA A 60 -9.49 -5.82 -3.88
CA ALA A 60 -8.72 -4.99 -4.79
C ALA A 60 -7.32 -4.59 -4.27
N TYR A 61 -6.91 -5.03 -3.07
CA TYR A 61 -5.53 -4.92 -2.58
C TYR A 61 -4.64 -6.01 -3.21
N LYS A 62 -4.35 -5.83 -4.50
CA LYS A 62 -3.60 -6.77 -5.36
C LYS A 62 -2.21 -6.25 -5.73
N SER A 63 -1.69 -5.24 -5.03
CA SER A 63 -0.36 -4.69 -5.27
C SER A 63 0.27 -4.18 -3.98
N PRO A 64 1.57 -4.42 -3.74
CA PRO A 64 2.27 -3.87 -2.57
C PRO A 64 2.31 -2.33 -2.57
N MET A 65 2.11 -1.69 -3.72
CA MET A 65 2.04 -0.23 -3.83
C MET A 65 0.63 0.34 -3.61
N ALA A 66 -0.39 -0.49 -3.48
CA ALA A 66 -1.75 -0.05 -3.21
C ALA A 66 -1.96 0.24 -1.72
N THR A 67 -3.07 0.90 -1.39
CA THR A 67 -3.51 1.06 0.02
C THR A 67 -4.37 -0.14 0.41
N LEU A 68 -4.22 -0.63 1.66
CA LEU A 68 -4.93 -1.80 2.18
C LEU A 68 -6.46 -1.68 2.05
N VAL A 69 -7.00 -0.54 2.49
CA VAL A 69 -8.41 -0.12 2.33
C VAL A 69 -8.37 1.25 1.67
N GLY A 70 -9.24 1.56 0.72
CA GLY A 70 -9.16 2.85 -0.01
C GLY A 70 -9.76 2.84 -1.40
N SER A 71 -9.52 3.92 -2.14
CA SER A 71 -9.60 3.89 -3.60
C SER A 71 -8.55 2.90 -4.12
N PHE A 72 -9.00 1.74 -4.60
CA PHE A 72 -8.20 0.52 -4.80
C PHE A 72 -7.21 0.60 -5.98
N SER A 73 -6.22 1.49 -5.88
CA SER A 73 -5.26 1.76 -6.95
C SER A 73 -3.84 1.97 -6.42
N THR A 74 -2.89 2.04 -7.34
CA THR A 74 -1.48 2.37 -7.08
C THR A 74 -1.17 3.87 -7.29
N THR A 75 -2.20 4.68 -7.56
CA THR A 75 -2.05 6.08 -7.94
C THR A 75 -1.31 6.90 -6.89
N GLN A 76 -1.55 6.66 -5.61
CA GLN A 76 -0.86 7.35 -4.51
C GLN A 76 0.66 7.19 -4.58
N ALA A 77 1.15 6.01 -4.97
CA ALA A 77 2.58 5.77 -5.09
C ALA A 77 3.22 6.54 -6.26
N THR A 78 2.44 6.87 -7.30
CA THR A 78 2.91 7.70 -8.44
C THR A 78 2.96 9.19 -8.11
N TYR A 79 2.44 9.61 -6.96
CA TYR A 79 2.58 10.98 -6.45
C TYR A 79 3.86 11.20 -5.65
N THR A 80 4.70 10.17 -5.51
CA THR A 80 5.96 10.23 -4.76
C THR A 80 7.18 10.25 -5.68
N GLU A 81 8.36 10.44 -5.09
CA GLU A 81 9.62 10.29 -5.82
C GLU A 81 10.00 8.83 -6.18
N GLU A 82 9.25 7.81 -5.71
CA GLU A 82 9.61 6.40 -5.92
C GLU A 82 9.40 5.92 -7.37
N VAL A 83 8.39 6.48 -8.05
CA VAL A 83 7.95 6.04 -9.38
C VAL A 83 7.85 7.23 -10.31
N GLY A 84 8.51 7.17 -11.46
CA GLY A 84 8.48 8.22 -12.48
C GLY A 84 7.22 8.23 -13.33
N GLY A 85 6.86 9.42 -13.82
CA GLY A 85 5.73 9.65 -14.73
C GLY A 85 4.65 10.55 -14.13
N ILE A 86 4.16 11.51 -14.92
CA ILE A 86 3.04 12.39 -14.57
C ILE A 86 1.93 12.12 -15.59
N SER A 87 0.74 11.72 -15.13
CA SER A 87 -0.40 11.61 -16.07
C SER A 87 -0.81 13.00 -16.58
N ASN A 88 -1.04 13.07 -17.89
CA ASN A 88 -1.49 14.26 -18.60
C ASN A 88 -2.92 14.14 -19.13
N THR A 89 -3.69 13.13 -18.71
CA THR A 89 -5.12 13.07 -19.06
C THR A 89 -5.93 13.71 -17.94
N ILE A 90 -6.92 14.53 -18.30
CA ILE A 90 -7.83 15.14 -17.33
C ILE A 90 -8.65 14.07 -16.58
N ALA A 91 -8.92 12.93 -17.23
CA ALA A 91 -9.66 11.81 -16.68
C ALA A 91 -8.95 11.15 -15.49
N ASP A 92 -7.62 11.10 -15.52
CA ASP A 92 -6.82 10.50 -14.44
C ASP A 92 -6.75 11.39 -13.19
N LYS A 93 -7.19 12.65 -13.28
CA LYS A 93 -7.21 13.63 -12.17
C LYS A 93 -5.90 13.68 -11.36
N SER A 94 -4.77 13.65 -12.06
CA SER A 94 -3.44 13.64 -11.42
C SER A 94 -3.26 14.85 -10.49
N LEU A 95 -3.00 14.60 -9.21
CA LEU A 95 -2.85 15.64 -8.19
C LEU A 95 -1.47 16.33 -8.22
N ILE A 96 -0.53 15.80 -8.99
CA ILE A 96 0.82 16.36 -9.15
C ILE A 96 1.04 17.08 -10.48
N ASN A 97 0.04 17.07 -11.37
CA ASN A 97 0.13 17.71 -12.67
C ASN A 97 -0.17 19.22 -12.53
N ALA A 98 0.82 20.05 -12.83
CA ALA A 98 0.72 21.51 -12.71
C ALA A 98 -0.32 22.15 -13.65
N ASN A 99 -0.70 21.50 -14.75
CA ASN A 99 -1.68 22.03 -15.71
C ASN A 99 -3.11 21.96 -15.19
N TYR A 100 -3.36 21.19 -14.13
CA TYR A 100 -4.70 21.04 -13.56
C TYR A 100 -4.78 21.67 -12.17
N THR A 101 -5.97 22.18 -11.86
CA THR A 101 -6.36 22.63 -10.54
C THR A 101 -7.64 21.90 -10.17
N TRP A 102 -7.65 21.31 -8.99
CA TRP A 102 -8.76 20.54 -8.47
C TRP A 102 -9.20 21.24 -7.19
N GLU A 103 -10.38 21.82 -7.20
CA GLU A 103 -10.84 22.59 -6.03
C GLU A 103 -12.34 22.55 -5.89
N ASN A 104 -13.08 22.06 -6.88
CA ASN A 104 -14.53 22.00 -6.84
C ASN A 104 -14.99 20.64 -6.30
N ALA A 105 -16.20 20.58 -5.74
CA ALA A 105 -16.79 19.31 -5.30
C ALA A 105 -16.95 18.28 -6.45
N ALA A 106 -17.05 18.71 -7.70
CA ALA A 106 -17.04 17.83 -8.88
C ALA A 106 -15.65 17.19 -9.15
N ASP A 107 -14.58 17.79 -8.65
CA ASP A 107 -13.21 17.30 -8.81
C ASP A 107 -12.89 16.23 -7.75
N ALA A 108 -13.49 16.34 -6.58
CA ALA A 108 -13.24 15.46 -5.43
C ALA A 108 -13.56 13.98 -5.69
N SER A 109 -12.84 13.12 -4.98
CA SER A 109 -12.99 11.66 -5.07
C SER A 109 -14.38 11.21 -4.60
N PRO A 110 -15.07 10.30 -5.33
CA PRO A 110 -16.34 9.74 -4.90
C PRO A 110 -16.20 8.67 -3.80
N TYR A 111 -14.96 8.34 -3.37
CA TYR A 111 -14.68 7.24 -2.45
C TYR A 111 -15.46 7.30 -1.12
N TYR A 112 -15.79 8.49 -0.62
CA TYR A 112 -16.60 8.65 0.59
C TYR A 112 -17.94 7.87 0.52
N GLY A 113 -18.54 7.84 -0.67
CA GLY A 113 -19.81 7.18 -0.91
C GLY A 113 -20.49 7.72 -2.17
N THR A 114 -21.39 6.92 -2.73
CA THR A 114 -22.17 7.28 -3.92
C THR A 114 -23.66 7.27 -3.62
N PRO A 115 -24.48 7.95 -4.46
CA PRO A 115 -25.93 7.89 -4.35
C PRO A 115 -26.48 6.47 -4.23
N LEU A 116 -27.48 6.30 -3.36
CA LEU A 116 -28.26 5.08 -3.28
C LEU A 116 -28.80 4.72 -4.67
N GLY A 117 -28.64 3.46 -5.05
CA GLY A 117 -29.16 2.90 -6.28
C GLY A 117 -29.71 1.50 -6.05
N ASP A 118 -30.12 0.83 -7.13
CA ASP A 118 -30.83 -0.46 -7.06
C ASP A 118 -29.94 -1.64 -6.60
N ALA A 119 -28.62 -1.45 -6.55
CA ALA A 119 -27.65 -2.44 -6.09
C ALA A 119 -26.85 -1.91 -4.90
N ILE A 120 -26.60 -2.79 -3.92
CA ILE A 120 -25.67 -2.52 -2.82
C ILE A 120 -24.27 -2.37 -3.40
N LYS A 121 -23.58 -1.29 -3.04
CA LYS A 121 -22.21 -1.03 -3.43
C LYS A 121 -21.27 -1.24 -2.26
N ASN A 122 -20.04 -1.62 -2.57
CA ASN A 122 -18.98 -1.83 -1.61
C ASN A 122 -18.25 -0.50 -1.32
N GLU A 123 -18.90 0.38 -0.56
CA GLU A 123 -18.38 1.70 -0.17
C GLU A 123 -18.00 1.73 1.32
N PRO A 124 -17.23 2.74 1.79
CA PRO A 124 -16.77 2.81 3.18
C PRO A 124 -17.88 2.69 4.24
N TYR A 125 -18.98 3.41 4.08
CA TYR A 125 -20.07 3.39 5.07
C TYR A 125 -20.95 2.13 4.96
N ASN A 126 -20.96 1.43 3.83
CA ASN A 126 -21.56 0.10 3.72
C ASN A 126 -20.78 -0.90 4.57
N ARG A 127 -19.45 -0.91 4.44
CA ARG A 127 -18.56 -1.75 5.26
C ARG A 127 -18.66 -1.46 6.75
N ILE A 128 -18.74 -0.18 7.14
CA ILE A 128 -18.95 0.22 8.54
C ILE A 128 -20.29 -0.31 9.04
N ARG A 129 -21.36 -0.17 8.26
CA ARG A 129 -22.69 -0.69 8.59
C ARG A 129 -22.66 -2.21 8.80
N ASP A 130 -21.98 -2.95 7.94
CA ASP A 130 -21.86 -4.40 8.05
C ASP A 130 -21.16 -4.82 9.36
N CYS A 131 -20.07 -4.11 9.73
CA CYS A 131 -19.41 -4.30 11.01
C CYS A 131 -20.35 -4.00 12.19
N ASN A 132 -21.07 -2.88 12.15
CA ASN A 132 -22.03 -2.49 13.19
C ASN A 132 -23.14 -3.53 13.35
N SER A 133 -23.70 -4.02 12.24
CA SER A 133 -24.76 -5.02 12.22
C SER A 133 -24.33 -6.31 12.93
N MET A 134 -23.13 -6.81 12.62
CA MET A 134 -22.60 -7.98 13.30
C MET A 134 -22.38 -7.74 14.80
N LEU A 135 -21.81 -6.58 15.16
CA LEU A 135 -21.55 -6.21 16.56
C LEU A 135 -22.83 -6.10 17.41
N GLU A 136 -23.91 -5.55 16.86
CA GLU A 136 -25.20 -5.41 17.58
C GLU A 136 -25.91 -6.74 17.81
N ASN A 137 -25.74 -7.69 16.89
CA ASN A 137 -26.56 -8.90 16.84
C ASN A 137 -25.89 -10.17 17.39
N ILE A 138 -24.56 -10.30 17.30
CA ILE A 138 -23.89 -11.58 17.61
C ILE A 138 -24.03 -12.04 19.06
N ASP A 139 -24.05 -11.11 20.02
CA ASP A 139 -24.17 -11.45 21.44
C ASP A 139 -25.60 -11.85 21.84
N THR A 140 -26.62 -11.26 21.20
CA THR A 140 -28.03 -11.51 21.51
C THR A 140 -28.59 -12.67 20.70
N LYS A 141 -28.42 -12.64 19.37
CA LYS A 141 -28.98 -13.62 18.44
C LYS A 141 -28.13 -14.88 18.32
N GLY A 142 -26.82 -14.77 18.55
CA GLY A 142 -25.88 -15.89 18.58
C GLY A 142 -25.62 -16.45 19.98
N ALA A 143 -26.52 -16.24 20.94
CA ALA A 143 -26.31 -16.61 22.35
C ALA A 143 -26.05 -18.11 22.60
N ASN A 144 -26.42 -18.97 21.65
CA ASN A 144 -26.12 -20.40 21.65
C ASN A 144 -24.67 -20.73 21.23
N LEU A 145 -23.96 -19.80 20.58
CA LEU A 145 -22.57 -19.96 20.17
C LEU A 145 -21.60 -19.73 21.34
N SER A 146 -20.41 -20.30 21.25
CA SER A 146 -19.40 -20.15 22.30
C SER A 146 -18.97 -18.69 22.48
N GLN A 147 -18.74 -18.26 23.73
CA GLN A 147 -18.24 -16.90 24.01
C GLN A 147 -16.92 -16.63 23.28
N THR A 148 -16.05 -17.62 23.20
CA THR A 148 -14.77 -17.53 22.48
C THR A 148 -14.98 -17.24 21.00
N PHE A 149 -15.90 -17.94 20.34
CA PHE A 149 -16.23 -17.68 18.93
C PHE A 149 -16.79 -16.27 18.75
N ARG A 150 -17.78 -15.87 19.56
CA ARG A 150 -18.36 -14.52 19.49
C ARG A 150 -17.34 -13.42 19.72
N ASN A 151 -16.42 -13.60 20.67
CA ASN A 151 -15.32 -12.67 20.91
C ASN A 151 -14.41 -12.53 19.70
N ARG A 152 -14.02 -13.65 19.06
CA ARG A 152 -13.22 -13.64 17.82
C ARG A 152 -13.92 -12.91 16.68
N VAL A 153 -15.23 -13.09 16.53
CA VAL A 153 -16.03 -12.37 15.53
C VAL A 153 -16.02 -10.86 15.83
N LYS A 154 -16.38 -10.47 17.05
CA LYS A 154 -16.39 -9.05 17.46
C LYS A 154 -15.03 -8.38 17.31
N GLY A 155 -13.95 -9.05 17.72
CA GLY A 155 -12.58 -8.52 17.59
C GLY A 155 -12.21 -8.21 16.13
N GLN A 156 -12.62 -9.07 15.19
CA GLN A 156 -12.42 -8.81 13.76
C GLN A 156 -13.26 -7.64 13.26
N MET A 157 -14.53 -7.52 13.69
CA MET A 157 -15.41 -6.40 13.29
C MET A 157 -14.88 -5.06 13.78
N TYR A 158 -14.41 -4.99 15.03
CA TYR A 158 -13.77 -3.78 15.56
C TYR A 158 -12.51 -3.42 14.78
N TYR A 159 -11.66 -4.40 14.46
CA TYR A 159 -10.46 -4.13 13.64
C TYR A 159 -10.83 -3.59 12.25
N LEU A 160 -11.78 -4.25 11.55
CA LEU A 160 -12.23 -3.85 10.21
C LEU A 160 -12.84 -2.44 10.23
N ARG A 161 -13.69 -2.13 11.20
CA ARG A 161 -14.26 -0.78 11.37
C ARG A 161 -13.17 0.26 11.64
N ALA A 162 -12.20 -0.06 12.49
CA ALA A 162 -11.08 0.82 12.80
C ALA A 162 -10.22 1.16 11.57
N ILE A 163 -9.87 0.18 10.72
CA ILE A 163 -9.07 0.45 9.52
C ILE A 163 -9.86 1.23 8.46
N GLN A 164 -11.18 1.04 8.36
CA GLN A 164 -12.02 1.84 7.46
C GLN A 164 -12.08 3.30 7.91
N TYR A 165 -12.24 3.54 9.22
CA TYR A 165 -12.19 4.89 9.78
C TYR A 165 -10.80 5.52 9.65
N PHE A 166 -9.73 4.75 9.85
CA PHE A 166 -8.37 5.26 9.67
C PHE A 166 -8.10 5.70 8.23
N ASP A 167 -8.60 4.97 7.25
CA ASP A 167 -8.47 5.35 5.85
C ASP A 167 -9.31 6.59 5.48
N LEU A 168 -10.57 6.64 5.95
CA LEU A 168 -11.41 7.83 5.82
C LEU A 168 -10.76 9.04 6.48
N MET A 169 -10.18 8.88 7.66
CA MET A 169 -9.50 9.94 8.41
C MET A 169 -8.33 10.53 7.63
N ARG A 170 -7.47 9.66 7.06
CA ARG A 170 -6.32 10.10 6.27
C ARG A 170 -6.71 10.74 4.94
N THR A 171 -7.89 10.40 4.41
CA THR A 171 -8.37 10.94 3.14
C THR A 171 -9.14 12.25 3.32
N TYR A 172 -10.03 12.32 4.31
CA TYR A 172 -11.00 13.39 4.47
C TYR A 172 -10.82 14.20 5.76
N GLY A 173 -9.96 13.80 6.70
CA GLY A 173 -9.92 14.39 8.04
C GLY A 173 -11.07 13.81 8.87
N GLY A 174 -11.75 14.60 9.69
CA GLY A 174 -12.86 14.05 10.46
C GLY A 174 -14.08 13.78 9.58
N VAL A 175 -14.79 12.72 9.97
CA VAL A 175 -15.94 12.15 9.27
C VAL A 175 -17.02 11.82 10.30
N PRO A 176 -18.29 11.65 9.89
CA PRO A 176 -19.35 11.17 10.78
C PRO A 176 -18.98 9.83 11.44
N ILE A 177 -19.10 9.79 12.76
CA ILE A 177 -18.88 8.58 13.57
C ILE A 177 -20.22 7.87 13.72
N VAL A 178 -20.31 6.67 13.17
CA VAL A 178 -21.53 5.85 13.09
C VAL A 178 -21.17 4.46 13.60
N THR A 179 -21.52 4.17 14.85
CA THR A 179 -21.16 2.92 15.53
C THR A 179 -22.33 1.97 15.72
N THR A 180 -23.52 2.38 15.27
CA THR A 180 -24.76 1.60 15.28
C THR A 180 -25.34 1.46 13.87
N VAL A 181 -26.32 0.58 13.69
CA VAL A 181 -27.05 0.44 12.43
C VAL A 181 -28.21 1.42 12.39
N ASP A 182 -28.13 2.39 11.48
CA ASP A 182 -29.24 3.32 11.22
C ASP A 182 -30.28 2.70 10.29
N ASN A 183 -31.57 2.96 10.54
CA ASN A 183 -32.63 2.55 9.61
C ASN A 183 -32.69 3.53 8.43
N ALA A 184 -32.95 2.99 7.23
CA ALA A 184 -33.12 3.78 6.02
C ALA A 184 -34.50 4.49 6.04
N THR A 185 -34.58 5.60 6.77
CA THR A 185 -35.75 6.47 6.82
C THR A 185 -35.39 7.84 6.29
N ASN A 186 -36.15 8.34 5.31
CA ASN A 186 -35.81 9.57 4.57
C ASN A 186 -35.82 10.85 5.43
N ASP A 187 -36.46 10.84 6.60
CA ASP A 187 -36.72 12.05 7.39
C ASP A 187 -36.29 11.94 8.86
N ASN A 188 -35.35 11.07 9.22
CA ASN A 188 -34.89 10.99 10.62
C ASN A 188 -33.75 11.99 10.87
N PRO A 189 -33.96 13.09 11.63
CA PRO A 189 -32.89 14.04 11.90
C PRO A 189 -31.73 13.43 12.69
N ALA A 190 -31.95 12.31 13.40
CA ALA A 190 -30.90 11.62 14.14
C ALA A 190 -29.82 11.00 13.23
N THR A 191 -30.12 10.75 11.94
CA THR A 191 -29.14 10.25 10.97
C THR A 191 -28.36 11.37 10.27
N GLN A 192 -28.67 12.65 10.57
CA GLN A 192 -27.95 13.82 10.05
C GLN A 192 -26.70 14.11 10.88
N ILE A 193 -25.77 13.15 10.92
CA ILE A 193 -24.57 13.21 11.76
C ILE A 193 -23.54 14.13 11.09
N PRO A 194 -23.08 15.20 11.77
CA PRO A 194 -22.05 16.08 11.23
C PRO A 194 -20.69 15.40 11.21
N ARG A 195 -19.73 16.01 10.51
CA ARG A 195 -18.34 15.59 10.57
C ARG A 195 -17.81 15.81 11.98
N ALA A 196 -17.27 14.76 12.59
CA ALA A 196 -16.60 14.86 13.88
C ALA A 196 -15.24 15.57 13.74
N LYS A 197 -14.63 15.95 14.86
CA LYS A 197 -13.23 16.38 14.89
C LYS A 197 -12.31 15.19 14.61
N VAL A 198 -11.12 15.45 14.07
CA VAL A 198 -10.12 14.38 13.87
C VAL A 198 -9.78 13.69 15.20
N SER A 199 -9.70 14.44 16.30
CA SER A 199 -9.46 13.88 17.64
C SER A 199 -10.53 12.86 18.08
N GLU A 200 -11.80 13.12 17.76
CA GLU A 200 -12.93 12.24 18.08
C GLU A 200 -12.89 10.97 17.20
N VAL A 201 -12.58 11.12 15.91
CA VAL A 201 -12.41 9.98 15.00
C VAL A 201 -11.24 9.10 15.46
N VAL A 202 -10.11 9.69 15.85
CA VAL A 202 -8.96 8.96 16.40
C VAL A 202 -9.34 8.24 17.69
N ALA A 203 -10.08 8.89 18.59
CA ALA A 203 -10.54 8.25 19.82
C ALA A 203 -11.42 7.02 19.53
N GLN A 204 -12.31 7.11 18.54
CA GLN A 204 -13.13 5.97 18.12
C GLN A 204 -12.27 4.84 17.51
N ILE A 205 -11.32 5.17 16.62
CA ILE A 205 -10.41 4.18 16.03
C ILE A 205 -9.61 3.46 17.13
N VAL A 206 -9.06 4.21 18.09
CA VAL A 206 -8.29 3.64 19.20
C VAL A 206 -9.16 2.76 20.08
N SER A 207 -10.39 3.18 20.39
CA SER A 207 -11.35 2.38 21.15
C SER A 207 -11.64 1.04 20.47
N ASP A 208 -11.90 1.06 19.16
CA ASP A 208 -12.13 -0.17 18.38
C ASP A 208 -10.87 -1.07 18.36
N LEU A 209 -9.67 -0.51 18.21
CA LEU A 209 -8.43 -1.29 18.21
C LEU A 209 -8.11 -1.88 19.59
N ASP A 210 -8.43 -1.18 20.68
CA ASP A 210 -8.28 -1.70 22.05
C ASP A 210 -9.28 -2.85 22.31
N LEU A 211 -10.53 -2.70 21.89
CA LEU A 211 -11.52 -3.78 21.94
C LEU A 211 -11.08 -4.97 21.08
N ALA A 212 -10.60 -4.73 19.85
CA ALA A 212 -10.05 -5.76 18.98
C ALA A 212 -8.87 -6.50 19.65
N ALA A 213 -7.90 -5.78 20.21
CA ALA A 213 -6.75 -6.37 20.90
C ALA A 213 -7.15 -7.19 22.13
N SER A 214 -8.24 -6.83 22.81
CA SER A 214 -8.75 -7.57 23.97
C SER A 214 -9.47 -8.88 23.60
N LEU A 215 -9.97 -9.00 22.36
CA LEU A 215 -10.82 -10.10 21.91
C LEU A 215 -10.15 -11.03 20.88
N LEU A 216 -9.18 -10.51 20.12
CA LEU A 216 -8.50 -11.26 19.07
C LEU A 216 -7.44 -12.22 19.64
N PRO A 217 -7.30 -13.43 19.08
CA PRO A 217 -6.20 -14.33 19.38
C PRO A 217 -4.85 -13.81 18.85
N THR A 218 -3.76 -14.37 19.36
CA THR A 218 -2.43 -14.33 18.72
C THR A 218 -2.37 -15.25 17.50
N ALA A 219 -1.32 -15.11 16.67
CA ALA A 219 -1.14 -15.98 15.49
C ALA A 219 -1.08 -17.48 15.88
N ASN A 220 -0.43 -17.80 17.00
CA ASN A 220 -0.32 -19.19 17.48
C ASN A 220 -1.66 -19.74 17.99
N GLU A 221 -2.49 -18.91 18.61
CA GLU A 221 -3.82 -19.31 19.10
C GLU A 221 -4.85 -19.47 17.98
N TRP A 222 -4.68 -18.76 16.87
CA TRP A 222 -5.45 -18.99 15.63
C TRP A 222 -5.09 -20.33 14.99
N GLY A 223 -3.79 -20.63 14.89
CA GLY A 223 -3.27 -21.80 14.20
C GLY A 223 -3.07 -21.57 12.70
N ALA A 224 -2.32 -22.47 12.05
CA ALA A 224 -1.86 -22.28 10.67
C ALA A 224 -2.99 -22.20 9.63
N ALA A 225 -4.13 -22.86 9.87
CA ALA A 225 -5.29 -22.85 8.97
C ALA A 225 -5.99 -21.48 8.89
N GLU A 226 -5.82 -20.64 9.91
CA GLU A 226 -6.42 -19.32 10.03
C GLU A 226 -5.39 -18.20 9.77
N TYR A 227 -4.25 -18.52 9.15
CA TYR A 227 -3.27 -17.52 8.77
C TYR A 227 -3.90 -16.44 7.87
N GLY A 228 -3.54 -15.17 8.11
CA GLY A 228 -4.18 -14.01 7.48
C GLY A 228 -5.33 -13.39 8.29
N ARG A 229 -5.88 -14.08 9.31
CA ARG A 229 -6.79 -13.46 10.28
C ARG A 229 -6.08 -12.40 11.11
N TYR A 230 -6.80 -11.33 11.46
CA TYR A 230 -6.27 -10.33 12.37
C TYR A 230 -5.99 -10.88 13.76
N THR A 231 -4.90 -10.40 14.34
CA THR A 231 -4.41 -10.84 15.65
C THR A 231 -4.43 -9.70 16.66
N LYS A 232 -4.31 -10.04 17.94
CA LYS A 232 -4.07 -9.07 19.01
C LYS A 232 -2.89 -8.14 18.71
N GLY A 233 -1.78 -8.70 18.23
CA GLY A 233 -0.59 -7.94 17.88
C GLY A 233 -0.81 -7.00 16.70
N ALA A 234 -1.58 -7.43 15.70
CA ALA A 234 -1.97 -6.57 14.58
C ALA A 234 -2.80 -5.37 15.04
N ALA A 235 -3.76 -5.57 15.97
CA ALA A 235 -4.56 -4.48 16.52
C ALA A 235 -3.69 -3.43 17.26
N LEU A 236 -2.76 -3.89 18.12
CA LEU A 236 -1.84 -3.01 18.84
C LEU A 236 -0.88 -2.27 17.89
N ALA A 237 -0.33 -2.96 16.89
CA ALA A 237 0.55 -2.35 15.90
C ALA A 237 -0.18 -1.30 15.06
N GLN A 238 -1.42 -1.60 14.65
CA GLN A 238 -2.27 -0.66 13.91
C GLN A 238 -2.62 0.56 14.78
N LYS A 239 -2.85 0.39 16.09
CA LYS A 239 -3.01 1.50 17.04
C LYS A 239 -1.78 2.41 17.07
N SER A 240 -0.57 1.83 17.11
CA SER A 240 0.67 2.59 17.01
C SER A 240 0.75 3.41 15.71
N ARG A 241 0.40 2.81 14.55
CA ARG A 241 0.38 3.49 13.24
C ARG A 241 -0.63 4.65 13.20
N VAL A 242 -1.81 4.48 13.79
CA VAL A 242 -2.85 5.52 13.91
C VAL A 242 -2.34 6.70 14.75
N LEU A 243 -1.81 6.41 15.94
CA LEU A 243 -1.31 7.44 16.86
C LEU A 243 -0.08 8.17 16.30
N LEU A 244 0.81 7.46 15.60
CA LEU A 244 1.93 8.07 14.87
C LEU A 244 1.42 9.07 13.82
N THR A 245 0.41 8.68 13.04
CA THR A 245 -0.20 9.55 12.03
C THR A 245 -0.85 10.78 12.68
N TYR A 246 -1.53 10.60 13.80
CA TYR A 246 -2.17 11.69 14.55
C TYR A 246 -1.19 12.62 15.27
N ALA A 247 0.00 12.12 15.63
CA ALA A 247 1.09 12.92 16.20
C ALA A 247 1.81 13.78 15.15
N SER A 248 1.76 13.37 13.88
CA SER A 248 2.47 13.98 12.76
C SER A 248 1.91 15.37 12.36
N PRO A 249 2.72 16.24 11.72
CA PRO A 249 2.36 17.63 11.38
C PRO A 249 1.01 17.83 10.69
N LEU A 250 0.58 16.90 9.83
CA LEU A 250 -0.68 17.01 9.10
C LEU A 250 -1.89 17.17 10.04
N PHE A 251 -1.95 16.40 11.12
CA PHE A 251 -3.06 16.44 12.10
C PHE A 251 -2.67 17.08 13.43
N ASN A 252 -1.43 17.57 13.54
CA ASN A 252 -0.90 18.16 14.75
C ASN A 252 -0.15 19.46 14.43
N LYS A 253 -0.85 20.59 14.50
CA LYS A 253 -0.27 21.92 14.28
C LYS A 253 0.93 22.18 15.19
N ASN A 254 0.88 21.66 16.42
CA ASN A 254 1.96 21.75 17.41
C ASN A 254 2.71 20.41 17.53
N TRP A 255 3.05 19.77 16.39
CA TRP A 255 3.69 18.45 16.34
C TRP A 255 4.99 18.32 17.12
N GLU A 256 5.62 19.42 17.49
CA GLU A 256 6.81 19.38 18.34
C GLU A 256 6.53 19.06 19.81
N SER A 257 5.26 19.12 20.22
CA SER A 257 4.83 18.84 21.59
C SER A 257 4.86 17.33 21.84
N PRO A 258 5.32 16.88 23.02
CA PRO A 258 5.64 15.47 23.26
C PRO A 258 4.41 14.57 23.40
N GLU A 259 3.24 15.09 23.79
CA GLU A 259 2.13 14.30 24.35
C GLU A 259 1.62 13.23 23.36
N ARG A 260 1.46 13.59 22.08
CA ARG A 260 0.99 12.65 21.06
C ARG A 260 2.08 11.66 20.65
N TRP A 261 3.34 12.07 20.67
CA TRP A 261 4.48 11.17 20.39
C TRP A 261 4.70 10.16 21.52
N ASP A 262 4.53 10.56 22.77
CA ASP A 262 4.56 9.65 23.92
C ASP A 262 3.44 8.60 23.85
N ALA A 263 2.23 9.02 23.47
CA ALA A 263 1.11 8.08 23.27
C ALA A 263 1.40 7.08 22.14
N ALA A 264 1.94 7.55 21.01
CA ALA A 264 2.34 6.70 19.89
C ALA A 264 3.48 5.74 20.25
N LEU A 265 4.49 6.23 20.99
CA LEU A 265 5.61 5.43 21.49
C LEU A 265 5.13 4.32 22.40
N LYS A 266 4.28 4.64 23.39
CA LYS A 266 3.75 3.65 24.33
C LYS A 266 2.99 2.54 23.60
N ALA A 267 2.12 2.90 22.65
CA ALA A 267 1.40 1.93 21.83
C ALA A 267 2.35 1.06 20.97
N GLY A 268 3.42 1.66 20.43
CA GLY A 268 4.43 0.94 19.67
C GLY A 268 5.20 -0.10 20.49
N LEU A 269 5.67 0.30 21.68
CA LEU A 269 6.40 -0.60 22.60
C LEU A 269 5.52 -1.74 23.13
N GLU A 270 4.23 -1.46 23.38
CA GLU A 270 3.24 -2.48 23.75
C GLU A 270 3.05 -3.49 22.61
N ALA A 271 2.88 -3.01 21.38
CA ALA A 271 2.76 -3.87 20.20
C ALA A 271 4.01 -4.72 19.99
N GLU A 272 5.21 -4.12 20.09
CA GLU A 272 6.48 -4.82 19.96
C GLU A 272 6.60 -5.96 20.98
N THR A 273 6.32 -5.66 22.25
CA THR A 273 6.38 -6.66 23.34
C THR A 273 5.42 -7.82 23.08
N GLN A 274 4.18 -7.52 22.68
CA GLN A 274 3.17 -8.54 22.42
C GLN A 274 3.56 -9.42 21.22
N LEU A 275 3.97 -8.81 20.10
CA LEU A 275 4.33 -9.51 18.87
C LEU A 275 5.53 -10.43 19.08
N MET A 276 6.56 -9.95 19.79
CA MET A 276 7.72 -10.76 20.15
C MET A 276 7.34 -11.96 21.03
N ALA A 277 6.45 -11.77 22.00
CA ALA A 277 5.93 -12.86 22.81
C ALA A 277 5.13 -13.90 21.99
N ALA A 278 4.52 -13.48 20.88
CA ALA A 278 3.83 -14.35 19.93
C ALA A 278 4.76 -14.99 18.87
N GLY A 279 6.07 -14.73 18.92
CA GLY A 279 7.06 -15.28 17.99
C GLY A 279 7.26 -14.46 16.70
N GLN A 280 6.72 -13.24 16.63
CA GLN A 280 6.92 -12.31 15.51
C GLN A 280 8.10 -11.36 15.78
N ASN A 281 8.99 -11.19 14.81
CA ASN A 281 10.19 -10.33 14.90
C ASN A 281 10.75 -10.04 13.49
N LEU A 282 11.87 -9.31 13.38
CA LEU A 282 12.62 -9.21 12.13
C LEU A 282 13.01 -10.61 11.62
N TYR A 283 12.71 -10.87 10.36
CA TYR A 283 13.05 -12.12 9.68
C TYR A 283 14.50 -12.09 9.19
N GLY A 284 15.20 -13.18 9.48
CA GLY A 284 16.54 -13.45 8.96
C GLY A 284 17.66 -12.61 9.55
N ALA A 285 18.89 -12.88 9.09
CA ALA A 285 20.10 -12.19 9.55
C ALA A 285 21.00 -11.77 8.38
N SER A 286 20.47 -11.78 7.16
CA SER A 286 21.16 -11.37 5.94
C SER A 286 20.23 -10.64 4.97
N ALA A 287 20.81 -9.93 4.01
CA ALA A 287 20.03 -9.35 2.91
C ALA A 287 19.34 -10.40 2.02
N SER A 288 19.88 -11.62 1.96
CA SER A 288 19.25 -12.74 1.25
C SER A 288 17.97 -13.17 1.96
N ASP A 289 18.01 -13.31 3.29
CA ASP A 289 16.82 -13.66 4.09
C ASP A 289 15.79 -12.54 4.05
N TRP A 290 16.23 -11.28 4.16
CA TRP A 290 15.36 -10.11 3.99
C TRP A 290 14.57 -10.15 2.69
N ALA A 291 15.21 -10.53 1.58
CA ALA A 291 14.52 -10.65 0.30
C ALA A 291 13.58 -11.86 0.27
N LYS A 292 14.00 -13.00 0.81
CA LYS A 292 13.23 -14.26 0.85
C LYS A 292 11.94 -14.14 1.63
N MET A 293 11.93 -13.36 2.71
CA MET A 293 10.74 -13.09 3.52
C MET A 293 9.49 -12.76 2.68
N PHE A 294 9.65 -12.02 1.58
CA PHE A 294 8.53 -11.58 0.76
C PHE A 294 7.88 -12.68 -0.07
N TYR A 295 8.50 -13.84 -0.25
CA TYR A 295 8.00 -14.87 -1.17
C TYR A 295 8.16 -16.32 -0.68
N ILE A 296 8.95 -16.58 0.36
CA ILE A 296 9.25 -17.95 0.81
C ILE A 296 8.12 -18.54 1.66
N SER A 297 7.42 -17.70 2.43
CA SER A 297 6.31 -18.08 3.31
C SER A 297 4.96 -17.82 2.65
N ASP A 298 4.81 -18.25 1.40
CA ASP A 298 3.55 -18.08 0.66
C ASP A 298 2.44 -18.89 1.33
N ASN A 299 1.33 -18.23 1.65
CA ASN A 299 0.19 -18.79 2.40
C ASN A 299 0.59 -19.51 3.70
N SER A 300 1.67 -19.09 4.35
CA SER A 300 2.19 -19.69 5.57
C SER A 300 2.80 -18.67 6.52
N PHE A 301 2.91 -19.03 7.80
CA PHE A 301 3.35 -18.10 8.84
C PHE A 301 4.71 -17.45 8.51
N ASN A 302 4.72 -16.13 8.50
CA ASN A 302 5.91 -15.31 8.35
C ASN A 302 6.16 -14.52 9.65
N PRO A 303 7.29 -14.74 10.35
CA PRO A 303 7.60 -14.05 11.59
C PRO A 303 7.62 -12.52 11.51
N GLU A 304 7.90 -11.94 10.34
CA GLU A 304 7.96 -10.48 10.19
C GLU A 304 6.62 -9.89 9.72
N ALA A 305 5.69 -10.69 9.18
CA ALA A 305 4.37 -10.20 8.79
C ALA A 305 3.46 -9.99 10.01
N ILE A 306 2.93 -8.78 10.17
CA ILE A 306 1.91 -8.42 11.18
C ILE A 306 0.51 -8.48 10.54
N THR A 307 0.37 -7.88 9.36
CA THR A 307 -0.83 -7.93 8.52
C THR A 307 -0.43 -8.37 7.13
N VAL A 308 -1.10 -9.41 6.62
CA VAL A 308 -0.81 -10.03 5.33
C VAL A 308 -2.10 -10.24 4.54
N ARG A 309 -2.04 -10.03 3.23
CA ARG A 309 -3.06 -10.44 2.27
C ARG A 309 -2.59 -11.70 1.57
N LEU A 310 -3.35 -12.76 1.80
CA LEU A 310 -3.16 -14.04 1.13
C LEU A 310 -3.63 -13.99 -0.31
N LEU A 311 -2.84 -14.53 -1.22
CA LEU A 311 -3.16 -14.58 -2.65
C LEU A 311 -3.02 -16.01 -3.19
N ALA A 312 -3.62 -16.23 -4.36
CA ALA A 312 -3.66 -17.52 -5.03
C ALA A 312 -3.18 -17.35 -6.48
N ASN A 313 -2.50 -18.36 -7.01
CA ASN A 313 -1.92 -18.35 -8.36
C ASN A 313 -2.92 -18.77 -9.48
N GLY A 314 -4.22 -18.77 -9.19
CA GLY A 314 -5.27 -19.20 -10.12
C GLY A 314 -5.89 -18.05 -10.92
N THR A 315 -6.54 -18.41 -12.03
CA THR A 315 -7.17 -17.46 -12.97
C THR A 315 -8.70 -17.47 -12.91
N THR A 316 -9.29 -18.22 -11.97
CA THR A 316 -10.75 -18.25 -11.82
C THR A 316 -11.23 -17.03 -11.05
N ALA A 317 -12.51 -16.68 -11.17
CA ALA A 317 -13.10 -15.55 -10.43
C ALA A 317 -13.03 -15.72 -8.89
N LEU A 318 -12.80 -16.94 -8.40
CA LEU A 318 -12.63 -17.24 -6.98
C LEU A 318 -11.18 -17.00 -6.49
N ASN A 319 -10.23 -16.78 -7.39
CA ASN A 319 -8.84 -16.53 -7.04
C ASN A 319 -8.55 -15.02 -7.01
N SER A 320 -7.99 -14.57 -5.88
CA SER A 320 -7.38 -13.25 -5.78
C SER A 320 -5.88 -13.42 -6.02
N ASN A 321 -5.33 -12.74 -7.03
CA ASN A 321 -3.92 -12.82 -7.43
C ASN A 321 -3.33 -11.40 -7.54
N ASN A 322 -2.02 -11.29 -7.72
CA ASN A 322 -1.37 -10.01 -8.02
C ASN A 322 -0.61 -10.05 -9.36
N SER A 323 -0.36 -8.86 -9.89
CA SER A 323 0.41 -8.66 -11.13
C SER A 323 1.75 -7.95 -10.88
N TRP A 324 2.27 -8.00 -9.64
CA TRP A 324 3.50 -7.30 -9.25
C TRP A 324 4.70 -7.76 -10.08
N GLU A 325 4.86 -9.08 -10.25
CA GLU A 325 5.94 -9.64 -11.06
C GLU A 325 5.88 -9.17 -12.52
N LYS A 326 4.67 -9.07 -13.09
CA LYS A 326 4.50 -8.52 -14.45
C LYS A 326 4.88 -7.05 -14.51
N SER A 327 4.54 -6.24 -13.51
CA SER A 327 4.79 -4.80 -13.54
C SER A 327 6.28 -4.44 -13.46
N ILE A 328 7.08 -5.25 -12.74
CA ILE A 328 8.49 -4.97 -12.51
C ILE A 328 9.44 -5.66 -13.50
N ARG A 329 9.04 -6.83 -14.06
CA ARG A 329 9.92 -7.59 -14.97
C ARG A 329 10.05 -6.94 -16.34
N LEU A 330 11.18 -7.22 -16.98
CA LEU A 330 11.52 -6.69 -18.30
C LEU A 330 10.74 -7.40 -19.42
N ALA A 331 10.62 -6.76 -20.58
CA ALA A 331 9.91 -7.31 -21.74
C ALA A 331 10.52 -8.63 -22.21
N SER A 332 11.86 -8.72 -22.19
CA SER A 332 12.62 -9.95 -22.47
C SER A 332 12.25 -11.16 -21.60
N GLN A 333 11.65 -10.94 -20.42
CA GLN A 333 11.20 -12.00 -19.52
C GLN A 333 9.69 -12.26 -19.66
N GLY A 334 8.96 -11.41 -20.39
CA GLY A 334 7.50 -11.41 -20.49
C GLY A 334 6.80 -10.40 -19.57
N GLY A 335 7.53 -9.49 -18.93
CA GLY A 335 6.97 -8.43 -18.09
C GLY A 335 6.59 -7.15 -18.85
N ALA A 336 6.31 -6.07 -18.14
CA ALA A 336 5.84 -4.79 -18.67
C ALA A 336 6.92 -3.91 -19.33
N GLY A 337 8.17 -4.37 -19.42
CA GLY A 337 9.20 -3.70 -20.23
C GLY A 337 9.54 -2.28 -19.79
N GLY A 338 9.56 -2.01 -18.48
CA GLY A 338 9.83 -0.67 -17.95
C GLY A 338 8.63 0.28 -17.97
N SER A 339 7.46 -0.15 -18.45
CA SER A 339 6.22 0.64 -18.39
C SER A 339 5.48 0.48 -17.05
N GLY A 340 5.71 -0.61 -16.31
CA GLY A 340 5.00 -0.86 -15.05
C GLY A 340 5.53 -0.03 -13.88
N VAL A 341 6.82 -0.12 -13.55
CA VAL A 341 7.46 0.71 -12.51
C VAL A 341 8.72 1.38 -13.08
N LYS A 342 8.66 2.70 -13.27
CA LYS A 342 9.76 3.52 -13.78
C LYS A 342 10.60 4.03 -12.63
N VAL A 343 11.81 3.51 -12.43
CA VAL A 343 12.70 3.91 -11.33
C VAL A 343 13.38 5.25 -11.63
N PRO A 344 13.13 6.32 -10.85
CA PRO A 344 13.86 7.58 -11.01
C PRO A 344 15.31 7.47 -10.56
N LYS A 345 16.19 8.27 -11.17
CA LYS A 345 17.60 8.36 -10.76
C LYS A 345 17.76 8.68 -9.27
N SER A 346 16.90 9.54 -8.73
CA SER A 346 16.92 9.90 -7.30
C SER A 346 16.74 8.69 -6.37
N MET A 347 16.01 7.64 -6.79
CA MET A 347 15.87 6.41 -6.03
C MET A 347 17.13 5.54 -6.09
N ILE A 348 17.82 5.52 -7.23
CA ILE A 348 19.10 4.83 -7.37
C ILE A 348 20.18 5.51 -6.52
N ASP A 349 20.19 6.84 -6.55
CA ASP A 349 21.09 7.71 -5.79
C ASP A 349 20.69 7.81 -4.30
N LEU A 350 19.57 7.21 -3.87
CA LEU A 350 19.11 7.29 -2.49
C LEU A 350 19.81 6.29 -1.58
N PHE A 351 19.99 5.06 -2.06
CA PHE A 351 20.38 3.93 -1.22
C PHE A 351 21.78 4.14 -0.60
N PRO A 352 22.04 3.70 0.65
CA PRO A 352 23.36 3.87 1.26
C PRO A 352 24.48 3.15 0.50
N MET A 353 25.72 3.49 0.82
CA MET A 353 26.89 2.67 0.50
C MET A 353 26.93 1.42 1.40
N ALA A 354 27.78 0.44 1.09
CA ALA A 354 27.94 -0.79 1.89
C ALA A 354 28.35 -0.51 3.35
N SER A 355 28.94 0.66 3.61
CA SER A 355 29.24 1.17 4.95
C SER A 355 28.02 1.68 5.73
N GLY A 356 26.84 1.74 5.10
CA GLY A 356 25.63 2.37 5.64
C GLY A 356 25.60 3.90 5.53
N LYS A 357 26.69 4.52 5.04
CA LYS A 357 26.78 5.97 4.83
C LYS A 357 26.00 6.41 3.61
N ARG A 358 25.54 7.67 3.61
CA ARG A 358 24.85 8.27 2.47
C ARG A 358 25.70 8.24 1.19
N PRO A 359 25.10 8.02 0.01
CA PRO A 359 25.82 7.91 -1.26
C PRO A 359 26.24 9.29 -1.78
N THR A 360 27.37 9.80 -1.29
CA THR A 360 27.98 11.06 -1.76
C THR A 360 29.33 10.79 -2.41
N ALA A 361 29.84 11.73 -3.21
CA ALA A 361 31.17 11.62 -3.79
C ALA A 361 32.26 11.40 -2.72
N ALA A 362 32.13 12.04 -1.55
CA ALA A 362 33.02 11.85 -0.41
C ALA A 362 32.98 10.44 0.19
N ASN A 363 31.87 9.72 0.00
CA ASN A 363 31.69 8.33 0.40
C ASN A 363 31.91 7.36 -0.78
N ASN A 364 32.66 7.79 -1.82
CA ASN A 364 32.98 7.03 -3.03
C ASN A 364 31.78 6.64 -3.90
N TYR A 365 30.67 7.38 -3.82
CA TYR A 365 29.54 7.15 -4.72
C TYR A 365 29.87 7.66 -6.13
N ASP A 366 29.73 6.78 -7.12
CA ASP A 366 29.84 7.09 -8.54
C ASP A 366 28.45 6.95 -9.20
N PRO A 367 27.84 8.05 -9.68
CA PRO A 367 26.55 8.02 -10.36
C PRO A 367 26.48 7.17 -11.64
N PHE A 368 27.61 6.94 -12.32
CA PHE A 368 27.70 6.08 -13.51
C PHE A 368 27.84 4.61 -13.12
N LEU A 369 28.73 4.33 -12.16
CA LEU A 369 28.92 3.00 -11.55
C LEU A 369 28.05 2.83 -10.29
N PHE A 370 26.79 3.24 -10.38
CA PHE A 370 25.88 3.37 -9.24
C PHE A 370 25.69 2.07 -8.44
N PHE A 371 25.94 0.91 -9.04
CA PHE A 371 25.78 -0.39 -8.39
C PHE A 371 27.00 -0.81 -7.56
N LYS A 372 28.08 -0.04 -7.51
CA LYS A 372 29.30 -0.42 -6.79
C LYS A 372 29.20 -0.12 -5.28
N ASP A 373 29.65 -1.07 -4.46
CA ASP A 373 29.80 -0.94 -3.00
C ASP A 373 28.56 -0.35 -2.30
N ARG A 374 27.36 -0.88 -2.61
CA ARG A 374 26.08 -0.37 -2.10
C ARG A 374 25.58 -1.14 -0.88
N ASP A 375 24.61 -0.55 -0.18
CA ASP A 375 23.82 -1.23 0.84
C ASP A 375 23.34 -2.58 0.30
N PRO A 376 23.45 -3.70 1.04
CA PRO A 376 23.02 -5.02 0.57
C PRO A 376 21.56 -5.06 0.08
N ARG A 377 20.68 -4.21 0.61
CA ARG A 377 19.29 -4.06 0.13
C ARG A 377 19.20 -3.40 -1.23
N PHE A 378 20.15 -2.56 -1.64
CA PHE A 378 20.18 -1.99 -3.00
C PHE A 378 20.13 -3.10 -4.03
N TYR A 379 20.99 -4.11 -3.85
CA TYR A 379 21.03 -5.24 -4.74
C TYR A 379 19.74 -6.03 -4.68
N ARG A 380 18.94 -6.05 -3.60
CA ARG A 380 17.67 -6.79 -3.52
C ARG A 380 16.45 -5.98 -3.94
N THR A 381 16.56 -4.66 -3.93
CA THR A 381 15.52 -3.73 -4.37
C THR A 381 15.56 -3.53 -5.87
N PHE A 382 16.76 -3.47 -6.46
CA PHE A 382 16.94 -3.19 -7.88
C PHE A 382 17.66 -4.32 -8.62
N ALA A 383 17.25 -4.55 -9.87
CA ALA A 383 18.06 -5.15 -10.91
C ALA A 383 18.58 -4.05 -11.84
N PHE A 384 19.62 -4.34 -12.59
CA PHE A 384 20.25 -3.47 -13.59
C PHE A 384 20.92 -4.34 -14.67
N SER A 385 21.41 -3.73 -15.75
CA SER A 385 22.11 -4.47 -16.81
C SER A 385 23.30 -5.27 -16.26
N GLY A 386 23.32 -6.58 -16.48
CA GLY A 386 24.29 -7.50 -15.90
C GLY A 386 23.83 -8.18 -14.61
N SER A 387 22.63 -7.90 -14.08
CA SER A 387 22.09 -8.57 -12.90
C SER A 387 21.61 -9.99 -13.22
N TYR A 388 21.95 -10.95 -12.36
CA TYR A 388 21.33 -12.26 -12.30
C TYR A 388 19.90 -12.14 -11.74
N TRP A 389 18.89 -12.53 -12.54
CA TRP A 389 17.48 -12.45 -12.16
C TRP A 389 16.66 -13.62 -12.73
N PRO A 390 16.71 -14.79 -12.07
CA PRO A 390 16.03 -15.99 -12.52
C PRO A 390 14.49 -15.94 -12.32
N TYR A 391 13.83 -16.89 -12.97
CA TYR A 391 12.44 -17.32 -12.79
C TYR A 391 12.34 -18.80 -13.20
N THR A 392 11.22 -19.51 -13.00
CA THR A 392 11.15 -20.98 -13.13
C THR A 392 11.66 -21.56 -14.45
N ASN A 393 11.44 -20.88 -15.58
CA ASN A 393 11.88 -21.34 -16.92
C ASN A 393 13.21 -20.71 -17.37
N SER A 394 13.88 -19.97 -16.48
CA SER A 394 15.26 -19.54 -16.67
C SER A 394 16.19 -20.70 -16.34
N THR A 395 16.34 -21.70 -17.22
CA THR A 395 17.25 -22.81 -16.97
C THR A 395 18.69 -22.30 -16.92
N PRO A 396 19.37 -22.26 -15.76
CA PRO A 396 20.77 -21.88 -15.71
C PRO A 396 21.55 -23.01 -16.39
N THR A 397 22.23 -22.70 -17.49
CA THR A 397 23.21 -23.61 -18.07
C THR A 397 24.60 -23.01 -17.86
N THR A 398 25.65 -23.80 -17.99
CA THR A 398 27.04 -23.31 -18.01
C THR A 398 27.29 -22.24 -19.10
N ALA A 399 26.40 -22.11 -20.09
CA ALA A 399 26.48 -21.16 -21.20
C ALA A 399 25.46 -20.00 -21.15
N SER A 400 24.43 -20.06 -20.29
CA SER A 400 23.39 -19.03 -20.18
C SER A 400 22.96 -18.90 -18.73
N GLN A 401 23.50 -17.89 -18.05
CA GLN A 401 22.94 -17.39 -16.79
C GLN A 401 21.76 -16.49 -17.14
N PRO A 402 20.62 -16.53 -16.42
CA PRO A 402 19.49 -15.61 -16.58
C PRO A 402 19.84 -14.19 -16.14
N THR A 403 20.77 -13.59 -16.88
CA THR A 403 21.28 -12.26 -16.69
C THR A 403 20.49 -11.31 -17.56
N VAL A 404 19.94 -10.27 -16.95
CA VAL A 404 19.16 -9.28 -17.68
C VAL A 404 20.02 -8.14 -18.19
N TRP A 405 19.65 -7.61 -19.35
CA TRP A 405 20.31 -6.45 -19.93
C TRP A 405 19.28 -5.51 -20.55
N ALA A 406 19.46 -4.22 -20.28
CA ALA A 406 18.67 -3.11 -20.80
C ALA A 406 19.63 -1.94 -21.13
N TYR A 407 20.22 -2.00 -22.32
CA TYR A 407 20.93 -0.88 -22.95
C TYR A 407 20.48 -0.73 -24.40
N ARG A 408 20.81 0.42 -24.99
CA ARG A 408 20.53 0.69 -26.41
C ARG A 408 21.76 1.13 -27.18
N TRP A 409 21.76 0.91 -28.48
CA TRP A 409 22.78 1.42 -29.41
C TRP A 409 22.12 2.18 -30.57
N SER A 410 22.90 3.05 -31.20
CA SER A 410 22.48 3.73 -32.43
C SER A 410 22.63 2.79 -33.62
N ALA A 411 21.64 2.76 -34.51
CA ALA A 411 21.75 2.07 -35.79
C ALA A 411 22.37 2.99 -36.86
N PRO A 412 22.85 2.44 -38.00
CA PRO A 412 23.39 3.25 -39.10
C PRO A 412 22.36 4.24 -39.68
N ALA A 413 21.07 3.87 -39.68
CA ALA A 413 19.99 4.77 -40.07
C ALA A 413 19.75 5.83 -38.98
N ALA A 414 19.55 7.08 -39.39
CA ALA A 414 19.28 8.18 -38.47
C ALA A 414 18.05 7.92 -37.59
N ASN A 415 18.11 8.37 -36.34
CA ASN A 415 17.04 8.24 -35.33
C ASN A 415 16.51 6.81 -35.11
N THR A 416 17.32 5.80 -35.43
CA THR A 416 16.98 4.40 -35.28
C THR A 416 17.87 3.77 -34.22
N TYR A 417 17.28 2.97 -33.34
CA TYR A 417 17.97 2.37 -32.20
C TYR A 417 17.70 0.87 -32.12
N GLY A 418 18.68 0.11 -31.67
CA GLY A 418 18.51 -1.27 -31.24
C GLY A 418 18.53 -1.37 -29.71
N PHE A 419 17.85 -2.39 -29.18
CA PHE A 419 17.64 -2.57 -27.74
C PHE A 419 18.08 -3.96 -27.32
N SER A 420 18.93 -4.03 -26.29
CA SER A 420 19.45 -5.30 -25.82
C SER A 420 18.30 -6.16 -25.28
N MET A 421 18.16 -7.38 -25.80
CA MET A 421 17.07 -8.28 -25.45
C MET A 421 15.66 -7.70 -25.69
N GLY A 422 15.52 -6.64 -26.49
CA GLY A 422 14.24 -5.94 -26.71
C GLY A 422 13.76 -5.10 -25.51
N ASN A 423 14.64 -4.78 -24.55
CA ASN A 423 14.29 -3.98 -23.38
C ASN A 423 14.58 -2.49 -23.62
N ASP A 424 13.53 -1.68 -23.81
CA ASP A 424 13.60 -0.21 -23.86
C ASP A 424 13.09 0.37 -22.54
N VAL A 425 14.00 0.80 -21.67
CA VAL A 425 13.68 1.26 -20.31
C VAL A 425 14.28 2.65 -20.07
N PRO A 426 13.51 3.62 -19.55
CA PRO A 426 13.99 4.98 -19.30
C PRO A 426 14.78 5.11 -17.98
N SER A 427 15.33 4.00 -17.47
CA SER A 427 16.11 3.93 -16.23
C SER A 427 17.24 2.89 -16.37
N PRO A 428 18.44 3.12 -15.79
CA PRO A 428 19.50 2.11 -15.83
C PRO A 428 19.30 1.01 -14.78
N ALA A 429 18.31 1.15 -13.90
CA ALA A 429 17.91 0.15 -12.90
C ALA A 429 16.38 -0.02 -12.92
N PHE A 430 15.93 -1.18 -12.44
CA PHE A 430 14.51 -1.58 -12.43
C PHE A 430 14.22 -2.25 -11.10
N VAL A 431 12.99 -2.11 -10.60
CA VAL A 431 12.59 -2.75 -9.33
C VAL A 431 12.67 -4.26 -9.48
N ARG A 432 13.23 -4.95 -8.48
CA ARG A 432 13.16 -6.42 -8.34
C ARG A 432 12.71 -6.87 -6.95
N LYS A 433 12.46 -5.93 -6.04
CA LYS A 433 11.98 -6.22 -4.69
C LYS A 433 10.69 -7.04 -4.76
N MET A 434 10.56 -8.02 -3.87
CA MET A 434 9.43 -8.97 -3.81
C MET A 434 9.27 -9.83 -5.08
N SER A 435 10.33 -9.95 -5.90
CA SER A 435 10.37 -10.90 -7.00
C SER A 435 10.92 -12.24 -6.52
N SER A 436 10.23 -13.33 -6.84
CA SER A 436 10.66 -14.68 -6.53
C SER A 436 11.57 -15.25 -7.64
N PRO A 437 12.68 -15.92 -7.29
CA PRO A 437 13.52 -16.61 -8.28
C PRO A 437 12.84 -17.84 -8.90
N THR A 438 11.74 -18.32 -8.31
CA THR A 438 10.98 -19.49 -8.74
C THR A 438 9.55 -19.14 -9.18
N VAL A 439 9.32 -17.89 -9.59
CA VAL A 439 8.04 -17.49 -10.15
C VAL A 439 7.82 -18.09 -11.54
N GLY A 440 6.63 -18.62 -11.80
CA GLY A 440 6.23 -19.11 -13.11
C GLY A 440 5.87 -17.97 -14.08
N ASN A 441 6.18 -18.13 -15.37
CA ASN A 441 5.88 -17.13 -16.41
C ASN A 441 4.81 -17.57 -17.43
N ALA A 442 4.09 -18.67 -17.18
CA ALA A 442 3.13 -19.23 -18.14
C ALA A 442 2.03 -18.24 -18.58
N SER A 443 1.70 -17.26 -17.74
CA SER A 443 0.78 -16.16 -18.06
C SER A 443 1.47 -14.80 -18.01
N ASN A 444 2.74 -14.72 -18.42
CA ASN A 444 3.52 -13.48 -18.42
C ASN A 444 3.52 -12.79 -17.05
N PHE A 445 3.61 -13.60 -15.98
CA PHE A 445 3.58 -13.19 -14.58
C PHE A 445 2.31 -12.42 -14.12
N GLN A 446 1.24 -12.47 -14.91
CA GLN A 446 0.02 -11.71 -14.65
C GLN A 446 -0.71 -12.11 -13.35
N TYR A 447 -0.56 -13.37 -12.94
CA TYR A 447 -1.36 -14.00 -11.88
C TYR A 447 -0.43 -14.65 -10.82
N SER A 448 0.32 -13.84 -10.10
CA SER A 448 1.14 -14.31 -8.98
C SER A 448 0.27 -14.59 -7.76
N GLY A 449 0.55 -15.71 -7.08
CA GLY A 449 -0.05 -16.05 -5.80
C GLY A 449 0.71 -15.51 -4.60
N THR A 450 1.87 -14.87 -4.80
CA THR A 450 2.72 -14.37 -3.71
C THR A 450 1.97 -13.39 -2.82
N ASP A 451 1.92 -13.69 -1.52
CA ASP A 451 1.30 -12.84 -0.51
C ASP A 451 1.83 -11.39 -0.49
N ILE A 452 0.97 -10.46 -0.10
CA ILE A 452 1.34 -9.05 0.11
C ILE A 452 1.35 -8.76 1.61
N ILE A 453 2.50 -8.32 2.13
CA ILE A 453 2.63 -7.92 3.54
C ILE A 453 2.32 -6.42 3.65
N ASP A 454 1.17 -6.06 4.26
CA ASP A 454 0.82 -4.64 4.47
C ASP A 454 1.56 -4.04 5.65
N TYR A 455 1.62 -4.74 6.77
CA TYR A 455 2.30 -4.24 7.97
C TYR A 455 3.30 -5.31 8.39
N ARG A 456 4.56 -4.93 8.47
CA ARG A 456 5.64 -5.81 8.93
C ARG A 456 6.41 -5.25 10.11
N PHE A 457 7.10 -6.13 10.82
CA PHE A 457 7.79 -5.81 12.07
C PHE A 457 8.81 -4.66 11.90
N ALA A 458 9.52 -4.57 10.78
CA ALA A 458 10.43 -3.44 10.56
C ALA A 458 9.71 -2.08 10.48
N GLU A 459 8.49 -2.01 9.94
CA GLU A 459 7.71 -0.76 9.95
C GLU A 459 7.36 -0.37 11.39
N LEU A 460 7.01 -1.33 12.24
CA LEU A 460 6.72 -1.06 13.66
C LEU A 460 7.98 -0.51 14.36
N LEU A 461 9.15 -1.10 14.10
CA LEU A 461 10.41 -0.59 14.64
C LEU A 461 10.72 0.84 14.13
N LEU A 462 10.43 1.14 12.88
CA LEU A 462 10.60 2.49 12.31
C LEU A 462 9.60 3.48 12.93
N ASN A 463 8.36 3.06 13.18
CA ASN A 463 7.35 3.89 13.86
C ASN A 463 7.81 4.24 15.28
N ILE A 464 8.36 3.26 16.02
CA ILE A 464 8.94 3.47 17.37
C ILE A 464 10.17 4.37 17.30
N ALA A 465 11.09 4.14 16.37
CA ALA A 465 12.29 4.96 16.17
C ALA A 465 11.94 6.43 15.90
N GLU A 466 10.87 6.66 15.13
CA GLU A 466 10.38 8.00 14.83
C GLU A 466 9.81 8.70 16.06
N CYS A 467 9.06 7.98 16.90
CA CYS A 467 8.57 8.54 18.15
C CYS A 467 9.73 8.91 19.09
N TYR A 468 10.74 8.04 19.22
CA TYR A 468 11.96 8.39 19.95
C TYR A 468 12.66 9.62 19.37
N ALA A 469 12.72 9.72 18.04
CA ALA A 469 13.34 10.85 17.37
C ALA A 469 12.59 12.15 17.67
N ALA A 470 11.27 12.15 17.57
CA ALA A 470 10.42 13.30 17.86
C ALA A 470 10.52 13.77 19.31
N LEU A 471 10.71 12.84 20.25
CA LEU A 471 10.95 13.10 21.68
C LEU A 471 12.40 13.51 21.98
N GLY A 472 13.28 13.60 20.97
CA GLY A 472 14.69 13.98 21.14
C GLY A 472 15.57 12.87 21.72
N GLN A 473 15.10 11.62 21.78
CA GLN A 473 15.83 10.47 22.32
C GLN A 473 16.71 9.82 21.24
N THR A 474 17.74 10.56 20.80
CA THR A 474 18.57 10.18 19.64
C THR A 474 19.28 8.83 19.80
N ASN A 475 19.72 8.47 21.00
CA ASN A 475 20.34 7.16 21.26
C ASN A 475 19.37 5.99 21.03
N ASN A 476 18.12 6.13 21.47
CA ASN A 476 17.09 5.12 21.25
C ASN A 476 16.72 5.04 19.76
N THR A 477 16.64 6.18 19.07
CA THR A 477 16.48 6.21 17.62
C THR A 477 17.57 5.41 16.90
N ILE A 478 18.85 5.67 17.21
CA ILE A 478 19.99 4.95 16.62
C ILE A 478 19.91 3.45 16.92
N ALA A 479 19.53 3.06 18.14
CA ALA A 479 19.40 1.66 18.52
C ALA A 479 18.36 0.92 17.66
N TYR A 480 17.19 1.52 17.41
CA TYR A 480 16.15 0.92 16.58
C TYR A 480 16.53 0.87 15.09
N LEU A 481 17.10 1.96 14.55
CA LEU A 481 17.62 1.97 13.17
C LEU A 481 18.75 0.95 12.99
N GLY A 482 19.61 0.82 14.00
CA GLY A 482 20.70 -0.15 14.05
C GLY A 482 20.22 -1.60 13.95
N ARG A 483 19.10 -1.96 14.58
CA ARG A 483 18.50 -3.31 14.45
C ARG A 483 18.16 -3.65 13.01
N ILE A 484 17.58 -2.71 12.27
CA ILE A 484 17.17 -2.87 10.87
C ILE A 484 18.40 -2.98 9.96
N ARG A 485 19.38 -2.09 10.14
CA ARG A 485 20.62 -2.08 9.35
C ARG A 485 21.50 -3.30 9.62
N ASN A 486 21.61 -3.71 10.90
CA ASN A 486 22.37 -4.90 11.29
C ASN A 486 21.79 -6.18 10.68
N ARG A 487 20.45 -6.29 10.58
CA ARG A 487 19.76 -7.44 9.98
C ARG A 487 20.20 -7.73 8.55
N VAL A 488 20.58 -6.70 7.78
CA VAL A 488 21.07 -6.87 6.40
C VAL A 488 22.59 -6.88 6.29
N GLY A 489 23.30 -6.89 7.41
CA GLY A 489 24.76 -7.05 7.46
C GLY A 489 25.57 -5.76 7.49
N ILE A 490 24.94 -4.58 7.60
CA ILE A 490 25.66 -3.31 7.80
C ILE A 490 26.39 -3.38 9.15
N LYS A 491 27.67 -3.02 9.16
CA LYS A 491 28.51 -3.11 10.36
C LYS A 491 28.21 -1.98 11.34
N PRO A 492 28.34 -2.18 12.66
CA PRO A 492 28.02 -1.16 13.67
C PRO A 492 28.95 0.06 13.67
N ALA A 493 30.02 0.04 12.87
CA ALA A 493 30.93 1.18 12.73
C ALA A 493 30.16 2.46 12.36
N ASP A 494 30.53 3.57 13.01
CA ASP A 494 29.90 4.88 12.81
C ASP A 494 28.36 4.83 12.95
N ASN A 495 27.88 4.08 13.94
CA ASN A 495 26.46 3.81 14.17
C ASN A 495 25.77 3.26 12.93
N TYR A 496 26.31 2.19 12.33
CA TYR A 496 25.78 1.61 11.08
C TYR A 496 25.80 2.61 9.91
N GLY A 497 26.78 3.50 9.90
CA GLY A 497 26.90 4.59 8.93
C GLY A 497 25.88 5.74 9.10
N ILE A 498 25.10 5.76 10.19
CA ILE A 498 24.18 6.86 10.52
C ILE A 498 24.96 8.09 11.00
N GLY A 499 26.09 7.88 11.68
CA GLY A 499 26.83 8.95 12.33
C GLY A 499 26.23 9.35 13.68
N THR A 500 26.55 10.57 14.13
CA THR A 500 26.01 11.16 15.35
C THR A 500 24.82 12.04 15.01
N LEU A 501 23.75 11.95 15.80
CA LEU A 501 22.54 12.77 15.67
C LEU A 501 22.51 13.76 16.84
N GLY A 502 22.72 15.04 16.55
CA GLY A 502 22.81 16.12 17.54
C GLY A 502 21.45 16.75 17.88
N THR A 503 20.45 16.62 17.00
CA THR A 503 19.11 17.19 17.23
C THR A 503 17.98 16.21 16.95
N LYS A 504 16.79 16.47 17.51
CA LYS A 504 15.57 15.71 17.16
C LYS A 504 15.26 15.75 15.67
N TYR A 505 15.59 16.86 14.98
CA TYR A 505 15.32 17.01 13.56
C TYR A 505 16.22 16.13 12.70
N GLU A 506 17.52 16.08 13.02
CA GLU A 506 18.45 15.14 12.40
C GLU A 506 18.02 13.69 12.67
N ALA A 507 17.51 13.40 13.87
CA ALA A 507 17.01 12.07 14.18
C ALA A 507 15.74 11.70 13.40
N ILE A 508 14.79 12.62 13.26
CA ILE A 508 13.59 12.40 12.45
C ILE A 508 13.99 12.19 10.99
N GLU A 509 14.87 13.04 10.44
CA GLU A 509 15.33 12.91 9.05
C GLU A 509 16.05 11.58 8.83
N ALA A 510 16.87 11.12 9.77
CA ALA A 510 17.52 9.81 9.70
C ALA A 510 16.51 8.66 9.68
N VAL A 511 15.43 8.74 10.48
CA VAL A 511 14.34 7.75 10.46
C VAL A 511 13.60 7.80 9.12
N LEU A 512 13.21 8.97 8.64
CA LEU A 512 12.52 9.13 7.35
C LEU A 512 13.39 8.65 6.18
N TYR A 513 14.70 8.86 6.23
CA TYR A 513 15.65 8.31 5.27
C TYR A 513 15.67 6.79 5.31
N GLU A 514 15.78 6.18 6.49
CA GLU A 514 15.75 4.71 6.62
C GLU A 514 14.41 4.12 6.16
N ARG A 515 13.29 4.78 6.44
CA ARG A 515 11.96 4.38 5.95
C ARG A 515 11.91 4.32 4.43
N ARG A 516 12.51 5.31 3.72
CA ARG A 516 12.56 5.31 2.25
C ARG A 516 13.40 4.19 1.67
N VAL A 517 14.39 3.69 2.40
CA VAL A 517 15.24 2.57 1.97
C VAL A 517 14.58 1.24 2.30
N GLU A 518 14.18 1.06 3.55
CA GLU A 518 13.63 -0.19 4.06
C GLU A 518 12.26 -0.51 3.44
N LEU A 519 11.37 0.48 3.37
CA LEU A 519 9.98 0.34 2.90
C LEU A 519 9.80 0.76 1.42
N ALA A 520 10.89 0.85 0.67
CA ALA A 520 10.86 1.22 -0.75
C ALA A 520 9.88 0.33 -1.53
N TYR A 521 8.97 0.94 -2.29
CA TYR A 521 7.97 0.26 -3.12
C TYR A 521 6.92 -0.59 -2.36
N GLU A 522 6.73 -0.34 -1.05
CA GLU A 522 5.72 -1.02 -0.20
C GLU A 522 4.45 -0.17 0.05
N GLY A 523 4.21 0.85 -0.79
CA GLY A 523 3.00 1.69 -0.68
C GLY A 523 2.98 2.62 0.55
N LYS A 524 4.12 2.79 1.24
CA LYS A 524 4.22 3.58 2.48
C LYS A 524 4.63 5.03 2.25
N ARG A 525 5.43 5.29 1.21
CA ARG A 525 6.07 6.60 1.02
C ARG A 525 5.06 7.74 0.86
N PHE A 526 3.95 7.50 0.16
CA PHE A 526 2.91 8.51 0.00
C PHE A 526 2.41 9.02 1.35
N TRP A 527 2.08 8.10 2.27
CA TRP A 527 1.57 8.43 3.59
C TRP A 527 2.62 9.10 4.48
N ASP A 528 3.90 8.75 4.33
CA ASP A 528 5.01 9.45 5.00
C ASP A 528 5.14 10.90 4.53
N ILE A 529 5.04 11.17 3.22
CA ILE A 529 5.08 12.53 2.66
C ILE A 529 3.84 13.32 3.09
N GLN A 530 2.65 12.70 3.08
CA GLN A 530 1.40 13.33 3.52
C GLN A 530 1.50 13.79 4.97
N ARG A 531 1.76 12.86 5.90
CA ARG A 531 1.69 13.15 7.35
C ARG A 531 2.76 14.14 7.81
N TRP A 532 3.92 14.16 7.15
CA TRP A 532 5.00 15.13 7.40
C TRP A 532 4.88 16.41 6.57
N MET A 533 3.89 16.49 5.69
CA MET A 533 3.67 17.63 4.80
C MET A 533 4.89 18.00 3.96
N LEU A 534 5.50 17.00 3.29
CA LEU A 534 6.78 17.16 2.59
C LEU A 534 6.66 17.53 1.10
N TYR A 535 5.45 17.73 0.57
CA TYR A 535 5.31 18.25 -0.79
C TYR A 535 5.72 19.72 -0.86
N SER A 536 5.38 20.50 0.15
CA SER A 536 5.69 21.93 0.26
C SER A 536 6.35 22.21 1.61
N ASN A 537 6.74 23.46 1.85
CA ASN A 537 7.27 23.89 3.15
C ASN A 537 6.28 24.76 3.92
N ASP A 538 4.99 24.69 3.59
CA ASP A 538 3.98 25.60 4.15
C ASP A 538 3.82 25.41 5.67
N ALA A 539 4.08 24.21 6.18
CA ALA A 539 4.11 23.89 7.60
C ALA A 539 5.50 24.05 8.26
N GLY A 540 6.51 24.53 7.51
CA GLY A 540 7.91 24.68 7.97
C GLY A 540 8.65 23.36 8.25
N THR A 541 8.04 22.21 7.95
CA THR A 541 8.58 20.87 8.24
C THR A 541 9.83 20.58 7.41
N CYS A 542 9.81 20.90 6.11
CA CYS A 542 10.96 20.69 5.22
C CYS A 542 12.20 21.46 5.71
N SER A 543 12.04 22.74 6.07
CA SER A 543 13.15 23.54 6.62
C SER A 543 13.68 23.01 7.94
N LYS A 544 12.81 22.61 8.87
CA LYS A 544 13.22 22.07 10.17
C LYS A 544 14.01 20.76 10.03
N LEU A 545 13.57 19.89 9.11
CA LEU A 545 14.20 18.60 8.86
C LEU A 545 15.39 18.68 7.88
N GLY A 546 15.63 19.82 7.24
CA GLY A 546 16.68 19.96 6.24
C GLY A 546 16.43 19.14 4.96
N VAL A 547 15.15 18.88 4.63
CA VAL A 547 14.76 18.13 3.42
C VAL A 547 14.23 19.08 2.35
N THR A 548 14.52 18.78 1.09
CA THR A 548 13.96 19.53 -0.04
C THR A 548 12.48 19.18 -0.23
N PRO A 549 11.57 20.17 -0.33
CA PRO A 549 10.18 19.91 -0.69
C PRO A 549 10.06 19.17 -2.03
N LEU A 550 9.06 18.30 -2.18
CA LEU A 550 8.87 17.58 -3.44
C LEU A 550 8.35 18.48 -4.58
N ASN A 551 7.62 19.54 -4.27
CA ASN A 551 7.17 20.52 -5.25
C ASN A 551 8.33 21.19 -5.97
N GLY A 552 8.19 21.33 -7.29
CA GLY A 552 9.23 21.89 -8.15
C GLY A 552 10.37 20.91 -8.46
N THR A 553 10.38 19.71 -7.86
CA THR A 553 11.32 18.66 -8.26
C THR A 553 10.81 17.93 -9.50
N GLN A 554 11.74 17.31 -10.23
CA GLN A 554 11.47 16.47 -11.38
C GLN A 554 12.10 15.10 -11.17
N ARG A 555 11.34 14.02 -11.42
CA ARG A 555 11.93 12.67 -11.47
C ARG A 555 12.63 12.50 -12.82
N VAL A 556 13.93 12.24 -12.74
CA VAL A 556 14.80 12.13 -13.91
C VAL A 556 15.07 10.66 -14.21
N GLY A 557 14.88 10.27 -15.47
CA GLY A 557 15.29 8.99 -16.01
C GLY A 557 16.61 9.10 -16.77
N ASN A 558 17.33 7.99 -16.90
CA ASN A 558 18.49 7.83 -17.77
C ASN A 558 18.45 6.44 -18.38
N TYR A 559 19.12 6.21 -19.49
CA TYR A 559 19.31 4.84 -19.99
C TYR A 559 20.79 4.61 -20.30
N LEU A 560 21.18 3.33 -20.37
CA LEU A 560 22.53 2.91 -20.72
C LEU A 560 22.71 2.89 -22.24
N HIS A 561 23.64 3.68 -22.77
CA HIS A 561 23.95 3.74 -24.19
C HIS A 561 25.27 3.05 -24.51
N TYR A 562 25.28 2.17 -25.52
CA TYR A 562 26.52 1.70 -26.11
C TYR A 562 27.22 2.83 -26.86
N LYS A 563 28.43 3.21 -26.43
CA LYS A 563 29.11 4.41 -26.91
C LYS A 563 30.03 4.21 -28.11
N ILE A 564 30.28 2.96 -28.53
CA ILE A 564 31.28 2.66 -29.56
C ILE A 564 30.57 2.45 -30.91
N GLY A 565 30.41 3.54 -31.67
CA GLY A 565 29.90 3.48 -33.05
C GLY A 565 28.42 3.08 -33.16
N THR A 566 28.07 2.41 -34.25
CA THR A 566 26.70 1.98 -34.57
C THR A 566 26.63 0.48 -34.85
N SER A 567 25.43 -0.11 -34.71
CA SER A 567 25.16 -1.51 -35.05
C SER A 567 23.72 -1.65 -35.59
N PRO A 568 23.41 -2.56 -36.52
CA PRO A 568 22.04 -2.78 -36.98
C PRO A 568 21.04 -3.00 -35.82
N VAL A 569 19.78 -2.61 -36.01
CA VAL A 569 18.73 -2.64 -34.97
C VAL A 569 18.59 -4.00 -34.29
N ASN A 570 18.72 -5.08 -35.06
CA ASN A 570 18.52 -6.45 -34.60
C ASN A 570 19.85 -7.17 -34.35
N THR A 571 20.96 -6.44 -34.22
CA THR A 571 22.29 -7.00 -34.01
C THR A 571 22.92 -6.33 -32.80
N ASP A 572 22.86 -7.00 -31.66
CA ASP A 572 23.41 -6.48 -30.41
C ASP A 572 24.95 -6.55 -30.42
N PRO A 573 25.65 -5.39 -30.38
CA PRO A 573 27.10 -5.31 -30.55
C PRO A 573 27.90 -5.93 -29.40
N LEU A 574 27.27 -6.24 -28.28
CA LEU A 574 27.93 -6.75 -27.07
C LEU A 574 27.48 -8.16 -26.70
N THR A 575 26.71 -8.85 -27.56
CA THR A 575 26.19 -10.20 -27.27
C THR A 575 27.30 -11.15 -26.80
N SER A 576 28.42 -11.22 -27.53
CA SER A 576 29.53 -12.11 -27.19
C SER A 576 30.33 -11.63 -25.98
N SER A 577 30.61 -10.32 -25.89
CA SER A 577 31.48 -9.76 -24.85
C SER A 577 30.84 -9.72 -23.48
N ARG A 578 29.50 -9.63 -23.41
CA ARG A 578 28.75 -9.63 -22.15
C ARG A 578 28.38 -11.02 -21.64
N ALA A 579 28.58 -12.07 -22.44
CA ALA A 579 28.10 -13.42 -22.13
C ALA A 579 28.67 -14.01 -20.83
N SER A 580 29.87 -13.57 -20.43
CA SER A 580 30.54 -13.97 -19.18
C SER A 580 30.24 -13.05 -17.99
N ILE A 581 29.51 -11.96 -18.19
CA ILE A 581 29.21 -10.98 -17.15
C ILE A 581 27.86 -11.32 -16.52
N SER A 582 27.86 -11.59 -15.22
CA SER A 582 26.67 -11.80 -14.41
C SER A 582 26.95 -11.41 -12.97
N VAL A 583 26.04 -10.66 -12.36
CA VAL A 583 26.11 -10.22 -10.97
C VAL A 583 25.02 -10.90 -10.17
N ASP A 584 25.40 -11.89 -9.38
CA ASP A 584 24.58 -12.58 -8.40
C ASP A 584 25.01 -12.20 -6.98
N PRO A 585 24.19 -11.44 -6.23
CA PRO A 585 24.51 -11.03 -4.86
C PRO A 585 24.51 -12.17 -3.83
N ASP A 586 24.14 -13.40 -4.21
CA ASP A 586 24.35 -14.59 -3.39
C ASP A 586 25.62 -15.39 -3.76
N ALA A 587 26.35 -14.99 -4.81
CA ALA A 587 27.56 -15.68 -5.24
C ALA A 587 28.77 -15.39 -4.33
N ALA A 588 29.59 -16.41 -4.06
CA ALA A 588 30.79 -16.28 -3.24
C ALA A 588 31.83 -15.29 -3.81
N ASN A 589 31.83 -15.07 -5.12
CA ASN A 589 32.72 -14.14 -5.82
C ASN A 589 32.01 -12.83 -6.23
N PHE A 590 30.94 -12.43 -5.54
CA PHE A 590 30.15 -11.25 -5.85
C PHE A 590 31.00 -9.97 -6.07
N ASP A 591 31.98 -9.68 -5.22
CA ASP A 591 32.83 -8.49 -5.35
C ASP A 591 33.64 -8.49 -6.66
N ALA A 592 34.11 -9.68 -7.09
CA ALA A 592 34.79 -9.85 -8.37
C ALA A 592 33.82 -9.64 -9.56
N GLN A 593 32.58 -10.11 -9.44
CA GLN A 593 31.53 -9.90 -10.44
C GLN A 593 31.18 -8.41 -10.58
N ILE A 594 31.01 -7.68 -9.46
CA ILE A 594 30.79 -6.23 -9.46
C ILE A 594 31.96 -5.49 -10.11
N THR A 595 33.19 -5.89 -9.80
CA THR A 595 34.40 -5.29 -10.40
C THR A 595 34.46 -5.52 -11.91
N ALA A 596 34.15 -6.74 -12.37
CA ALA A 596 34.09 -7.07 -13.79
C ALA A 596 32.98 -6.29 -14.52
N LEU A 597 31.80 -6.16 -13.90
CA LEU A 597 30.69 -5.38 -14.45
C LEU A 597 31.06 -3.89 -14.55
N ALA A 598 31.72 -3.33 -13.53
CA ALA A 598 32.18 -1.95 -13.54
C ALA A 598 33.17 -1.68 -14.69
N ALA A 599 34.17 -2.56 -14.87
CA ALA A 599 35.09 -2.47 -15.99
C ALA A 599 34.37 -2.57 -17.34
N PHE A 600 33.39 -3.47 -17.46
CA PHE A 600 32.57 -3.63 -18.66
C PHE A 600 31.75 -2.36 -18.95
N TYR A 601 31.16 -1.74 -17.94
CA TYR A 601 30.43 -0.48 -18.08
C TYR A 601 31.34 0.65 -18.56
N THR A 602 32.48 0.84 -17.91
CA THR A 602 33.44 1.88 -18.27
C THR A 602 33.95 1.71 -19.70
N ALA A 603 34.16 0.48 -20.17
CA ALA A 603 34.60 0.23 -21.53
C ALA A 603 33.51 0.53 -22.58
N ASN A 604 32.26 0.14 -22.31
CA ASN A 604 31.24 0.03 -23.38
C ASN A 604 30.13 1.08 -23.32
N PHE A 605 29.89 1.70 -22.17
CA PHE A 605 28.69 2.48 -21.96
C PHE A 605 28.93 3.93 -21.54
N GLU A 606 27.88 4.72 -21.73
CA GLU A 606 27.65 6.02 -21.11
C GLU A 606 26.16 6.15 -20.74
N LEU A 607 25.83 7.00 -19.77
CA LEU A 607 24.43 7.33 -19.46
C LEU A 607 23.97 8.49 -20.34
N ARG A 608 22.74 8.39 -20.84
CA ARG A 608 22.09 9.46 -21.60
C ARG A 608 20.64 9.63 -21.14
N SER A 609 20.11 10.84 -21.31
CA SER A 609 18.72 11.16 -21.00
C SER A 609 17.77 10.52 -22.01
N PRO A 610 16.62 9.97 -21.57
CA PRO A 610 15.63 9.40 -22.49
C PRO A 610 15.11 10.46 -23.47
N PRO A 611 14.72 10.07 -24.71
CA PRO A 611 14.19 11.01 -25.71
C PRO A 611 12.96 11.78 -25.23
N THR A 612 12.12 11.11 -24.44
CA THR A 612 11.02 11.74 -23.71
C THR A 612 11.40 11.77 -22.23
N PRO A 613 11.32 12.95 -21.57
CA PRO A 613 11.57 13.05 -20.14
C PRO A 613 10.70 12.08 -19.34
N MET A 614 11.24 11.51 -18.26
CA MET A 614 10.52 10.55 -17.42
C MET A 614 9.23 11.16 -16.86
N ASP A 615 9.36 12.32 -16.23
CA ASP A 615 8.24 13.21 -15.94
C ASP A 615 8.04 14.16 -17.12
N ASN A 616 6.96 13.95 -17.87
CA ASN A 616 6.62 14.78 -19.00
C ASN A 616 5.12 15.06 -19.09
N ILE A 617 4.80 16.20 -19.67
CA ILE A 617 3.46 16.61 -20.08
C ILE A 617 3.56 17.07 -21.53
N GLY A 618 2.82 16.43 -22.44
CA GLY A 618 2.90 16.72 -23.88
C GLY A 618 4.31 16.52 -24.46
N GLY A 619 5.09 15.58 -23.90
CA GLY A 619 6.49 15.32 -24.30
C GLY A 619 7.52 16.30 -23.75
N GLN A 620 7.12 17.34 -23.01
CA GLN A 620 8.03 18.31 -22.39
C GLN A 620 8.29 17.96 -20.93
N PRO A 621 9.49 18.28 -20.37
CA PRO A 621 9.79 18.12 -18.95
C PRO A 621 8.70 18.72 -18.06
N ALA A 622 8.26 17.97 -17.04
CA ALA A 622 7.28 18.43 -16.06
C ALA A 622 7.82 18.25 -14.65
N SER A 623 7.44 19.16 -13.75
CA SER A 623 7.78 19.08 -12.32
C SER A 623 6.56 18.66 -11.51
N ILE A 624 6.80 18.05 -10.35
CA ILE A 624 5.75 17.72 -9.39
C ILE A 624 5.18 19.03 -8.83
N ASN A 625 3.85 19.14 -8.83
CA ASN A 625 3.13 20.25 -8.25
C ASN A 625 1.91 19.78 -7.46
N TRP A 626 2.05 19.73 -6.15
CA TRP A 626 1.02 19.39 -5.18
C TRP A 626 0.50 20.65 -4.48
N ARG A 627 -0.82 20.77 -4.36
CA ARG A 627 -1.47 21.94 -3.73
C ARG A 627 -1.84 21.64 -2.29
N GLN A 628 -1.93 22.69 -1.47
CA GLN A 628 -2.20 22.55 -0.04
C GLN A 628 -3.56 21.88 0.25
N ASN A 629 -4.58 22.13 -0.57
CA ASN A 629 -5.88 21.47 -0.41
C ASN A 629 -5.84 19.97 -0.76
N TYR A 630 -4.76 19.42 -1.34
CA TYR A 630 -4.69 18.00 -1.68
C TYR A 630 -4.30 17.10 -0.52
N TYR A 631 -3.74 17.68 0.56
CA TYR A 631 -3.39 16.92 1.77
C TYR A 631 -4.60 16.24 2.41
N ILE A 632 -5.75 16.91 2.39
CA ILE A 632 -7.04 16.38 2.83
C ILE A 632 -8.08 16.70 1.76
N GLN A 633 -8.71 15.65 1.22
CA GLN A 633 -9.67 15.76 0.13
C GLN A 633 -10.96 16.46 0.57
N GLY A 634 -11.62 17.07 -0.41
CA GLY A 634 -12.99 17.55 -0.27
C GLY A 634 -14.00 16.42 -0.40
N LEU A 635 -15.23 16.67 0.04
CA LEU A 635 -16.38 15.82 -0.24
C LEU A 635 -16.86 16.05 -1.67
N SER A 636 -17.32 14.97 -2.32
CA SER A 636 -17.81 15.02 -3.69
C SER A 636 -19.15 15.76 -3.79
N GLN A 637 -19.44 16.28 -4.99
CA GLN A 637 -20.71 16.95 -5.31
C GLN A 637 -21.92 16.11 -4.89
N ALA A 638 -21.89 14.81 -5.19
CA ALA A 638 -22.99 13.90 -4.89
C ALA A 638 -23.22 13.73 -3.38
N VAL A 639 -22.14 13.62 -2.61
CA VAL A 639 -22.21 13.49 -1.15
C VAL A 639 -22.80 14.75 -0.52
N LEU A 640 -22.32 15.92 -0.91
CA LEU A 640 -22.79 17.20 -0.38
C LEU A 640 -24.25 17.50 -0.78
N ALA A 641 -24.66 17.13 -1.99
CA ALA A 641 -26.04 17.31 -2.44
C ALA A 641 -27.04 16.46 -1.63
N GLN A 642 -26.64 15.25 -1.23
CA GLN A 642 -27.48 14.34 -0.44
C GLN A 642 -27.43 14.62 1.06
N ASN A 643 -26.34 15.20 1.53
CA ASN A 643 -26.09 15.42 2.96
C ASN A 643 -25.72 16.90 3.19
N PRO A 644 -26.67 17.83 3.04
CA PRO A 644 -26.41 19.27 3.08
C PRO A 644 -25.90 19.78 4.45
N TRP A 645 -26.02 18.97 5.51
CA TRP A 645 -25.46 19.27 6.83
C TRP A 645 -23.95 18.97 6.93
N LEU A 646 -23.36 18.25 5.96
CA LEU A 646 -21.92 18.01 5.94
C LEU A 646 -21.18 19.24 5.44
N THR A 647 -20.16 19.65 6.19
CA THR A 647 -19.31 20.78 5.85
C THR A 647 -18.17 20.37 4.91
N GLN A 648 -17.97 21.14 3.85
CA GLN A 648 -16.85 20.95 2.93
C GLN A 648 -15.51 21.27 3.61
N THR A 649 -14.43 20.57 3.24
CA THR A 649 -13.07 20.76 3.74
C THR A 649 -12.50 22.12 3.31
N VAL A 650 -11.81 22.84 4.21
CA VAL A 650 -11.09 24.08 3.87
C VAL A 650 -10.14 23.86 2.68
N GLY A 651 -10.16 24.79 1.72
CA GLY A 651 -9.41 24.68 0.47
C GLY A 651 -10.16 23.97 -0.67
N TRP A 652 -11.33 23.40 -0.41
CA TRP A 652 -12.26 22.89 -1.41
C TRP A 652 -13.53 23.74 -1.45
N LYS A 653 -14.16 23.84 -2.62
CA LYS A 653 -15.46 24.48 -2.83
C LYS A 653 -16.58 23.46 -2.77
N ASP A 654 -17.73 23.87 -2.26
CA ASP A 654 -18.94 23.05 -2.24
C ASP A 654 -19.65 23.06 -3.62
N ALA A 655 -20.82 22.42 -3.68
CA ALA A 655 -21.64 22.32 -4.90
C ALA A 655 -22.13 23.67 -5.44
N ASN A 656 -22.18 24.71 -4.59
CA ASN A 656 -22.61 26.07 -4.92
C ASN A 656 -21.43 27.03 -5.13
N GLY A 657 -20.19 26.53 -5.05
CA GLY A 657 -18.97 27.32 -5.18
C GLY A 657 -18.55 28.04 -3.89
N ALA A 658 -19.23 27.81 -2.76
CA ALA A 658 -18.83 28.37 -1.47
C ALA A 658 -17.59 27.65 -0.93
N SER A 659 -16.73 28.37 -0.21
CA SER A 659 -15.52 27.79 0.37
C SER A 659 -15.86 26.88 1.54
N GLY A 660 -15.17 25.74 1.62
CA GLY A 660 -15.30 24.82 2.75
C GLY A 660 -14.87 25.44 4.07
N THR A 661 -15.53 25.00 5.13
CA THR A 661 -15.41 25.54 6.49
C THR A 661 -14.91 24.51 7.50
N TYR A 662 -14.76 23.24 7.10
CA TYR A 662 -14.23 22.20 7.98
C TYR A 662 -12.70 22.27 8.03
N ASP A 663 -12.16 22.65 9.19
CA ASP A 663 -10.73 22.57 9.48
C ASP A 663 -10.37 21.20 10.07
N TYR A 664 -9.46 20.48 9.40
CA TYR A 664 -9.02 19.16 9.83
C TYR A 664 -7.91 19.21 10.90
N GLN A 665 -7.37 20.40 11.21
CA GLN A 665 -6.34 20.59 12.24
C GLN A 665 -6.90 21.09 13.58
N GLU A 666 -8.21 21.39 13.67
CA GLU A 666 -8.89 21.88 14.88
C GLU A 666 -9.50 20.80 15.80
#